data_AF-A0A522F6M5-F1
#
_entry.id   AF-A0A522F6M5-F1
#
_cell.length_a   1.000
_cell.length_b   1.000
_cell.length_c   1.000
_cell.angle_alpha   90.00
_cell.angle_beta   90.00
_cell.angle_gamma   90.00
#
_symmetry.space_group_name_H-M   'P 1'
#
loop_
_entity.id
_entity.type
_entity.pdbx_description
1 polymer ?
#
loop_
_entity_poly.entity_id
_entity_poly.type
_entity_poly.pdbx_seq_one_letter_code
_entity_poly.pdbx_strand_id
1 'polypeptide(L)'
;MKTLIITLLFILYISSFVSAQYANLQVKEGCEKARKWYTDTYYSLDDPPNISGEPERLQAYKGIAEAIQSHITMYRVTKDKAHLIKAINMGLGLVSKRTDVIKNVGGTSQIWADSDTYPDEKLGYWYEGFTLAALAELAYIMISEPDYFPELISQPLPVQLITNPMPAVPLPPVPLTTYGAIGSWFRDRVNETMTYYGTVQWSDDAGFLYGDIDSKECDNKFYHQGLEAVNQHAPLTVAAMYLKAIDATSFTNSIPGKIADFYLGQTPVFKNSGKDNPDPDDDPRDIKCDRLNLIGNSNECQSVPIMHLNPIDNSYWWFYHGWSKGLIEPSKNSCANDCRRACSNLTTFLEDFGHADFTMEFPMHSIPFGYFSDGHMIRWRNTFAKLIWDPYHPLGPGFHTAIIGSMDDDVSFIPCKGIFDCNGFWGVPLMFMPLYKFDGADATATSPNVYDIVMGYYQNDVEQAVITNDTKQSNRSIYGLSRLASAQWDKECTNNTLYNRDVVYDQDFFAKNILTIAPQQTTDVFYTKNNSGVPSPFADPETFTDGGSKDRFVIEAGTTVNMRAGERIVVKSGSSAKSGCNFHAYIDPTLASECMDGMRVQNTQNTNRNNSVAATAIPVVFSDKQKISSSSIPWQFSITPNPTSGLFTLQLPENLNGEIFIYNHLSQIIHQQVLASNQQIDLSSQPKGIYFVKVQSADKVYTEKVVVQ
;
A
#
# COMPACT_ATOMS: atom_id res chain seq x y z
N MET A 1 -20.49 -10.42 50.37
CA MET A 1 -19.39 -11.13 49.69
C MET A 1 -19.77 -11.66 48.31
N LYS A 2 -20.91 -12.36 48.14
CA LYS A 2 -21.34 -12.85 46.81
C LYS A 2 -21.68 -11.73 45.79
N THR A 3 -22.22 -10.60 46.23
CA THR A 3 -22.51 -9.45 45.35
C THR A 3 -21.23 -8.73 44.89
N LEU A 4 -20.20 -8.67 45.72
CA LEU A 4 -18.92 -8.03 45.39
C LEU A 4 -18.12 -8.85 44.36
N ILE A 5 -18.25 -10.18 44.39
CA ILE A 5 -17.61 -11.10 43.43
C ILE A 5 -18.31 -11.04 42.07
N ILE A 6 -19.63 -10.86 42.04
CA ILE A 6 -20.38 -10.70 40.77
C ILE A 6 -20.06 -9.34 40.13
N THR A 7 -19.89 -8.26 40.91
CA THR A 7 -19.44 -6.96 40.37
C THR A 7 -17.99 -7.00 39.90
N LEU A 8 -17.08 -7.72 40.60
CA LEU A 8 -15.69 -7.91 40.12
C LEU A 8 -15.63 -8.77 38.85
N LEU A 9 -16.47 -9.80 38.72
CA LEU A 9 -16.58 -10.62 37.52
C LEU A 9 -17.21 -9.84 36.36
N PHE A 10 -18.16 -8.94 36.62
CA PHE A 10 -18.71 -8.03 35.61
C PHE A 10 -17.69 -6.95 35.18
N ILE A 11 -16.84 -6.47 36.08
CA ILE A 11 -15.76 -5.53 35.75
C ILE A 11 -14.61 -6.23 35.00
N LEU A 12 -14.38 -7.53 35.23
CA LEU A 12 -13.45 -8.35 34.43
C LEU A 12 -14.05 -8.80 33.09
N TYR A 13 -15.38 -8.86 32.94
CA TYR A 13 -16.05 -9.09 31.65
C TYR A 13 -16.24 -7.80 30.83
N ILE A 14 -16.14 -6.64 31.48
CA ILE A 14 -16.03 -5.32 30.85
C ILE A 14 -14.57 -4.85 30.97
N SER A 15 -13.60 -5.75 30.72
CA SER A 15 -12.33 -5.31 30.17
C SER A 15 -12.59 -4.85 28.74
N SER A 16 -13.14 -3.64 28.63
CA SER A 16 -12.84 -2.68 27.59
C SER A 16 -12.64 -3.27 26.19
N PHE A 17 -13.73 -3.33 25.41
CA PHE A 17 -13.69 -3.05 23.97
C PHE A 17 -13.23 -1.59 23.76
N VAL A 18 -12.02 -1.28 24.21
CA VAL A 18 -11.29 -0.10 23.75
C VAL A 18 -10.60 -0.62 22.50
N SER A 19 -11.03 -0.13 21.33
CA SER A 19 -10.26 -0.30 20.09
C SER A 19 -8.81 0.01 20.41
N ALA A 20 -7.90 -0.93 20.14
CA ALA A 20 -6.49 -0.68 20.39
C ALA A 20 -6.07 0.52 19.53
N GLN A 21 -5.48 1.53 20.16
CA GLN A 21 -5.02 2.72 19.46
C GLN A 21 -3.53 2.56 19.16
N TYR A 22 -3.18 2.50 17.88
CA TYR A 22 -1.80 2.31 17.42
C TYR A 22 -1.19 3.58 16.85
N ALA A 23 -1.82 4.74 17.05
CA ALA A 23 -1.47 5.98 16.36
C ALA A 23 -0.09 6.55 16.73
N ASN A 24 0.54 5.99 17.77
CA ASN A 24 1.92 6.31 18.16
C ASN A 24 2.97 5.42 17.49
N LEU A 25 2.57 4.33 16.82
CA LEU A 25 3.50 3.49 16.06
C LEU A 25 3.89 4.19 14.76
N GLN A 26 5.20 4.29 14.51
CA GLN A 26 5.78 4.91 13.32
C GLN A 26 5.80 3.93 12.14
N VAL A 27 4.63 3.39 11.77
CA VAL A 27 4.51 2.34 10.74
C VAL A 27 4.98 2.84 9.37
N LYS A 28 4.59 4.06 9.01
CA LYS A 28 4.99 4.70 7.75
C LYS A 28 6.50 4.84 7.66
N GLU A 29 7.12 5.41 8.69
CA GLU A 29 8.57 5.64 8.75
C GLU A 29 9.33 4.30 8.81
N GLY A 30 8.79 3.30 9.51
CA GLY A 30 9.28 1.93 9.50
C GLY A 30 9.25 1.29 8.12
N CYS A 31 8.15 1.45 7.37
CA CYS A 31 8.04 0.98 5.99
C CYS A 31 9.08 1.63 5.07
N GLU A 32 9.29 2.94 5.19
CA GLU A 32 10.30 3.67 4.41
C GLU A 32 11.72 3.20 4.71
N LYS A 33 12.02 2.99 6.00
CA LYS A 33 13.30 2.46 6.46
C LYS A 33 13.57 1.06 5.95
N ALA A 34 12.64 0.13 6.22
CA ALA A 34 12.72 -1.26 5.79
C ALA A 34 12.96 -1.36 4.28
N ARG A 35 12.15 -0.64 3.51
CA ARG A 35 12.28 -0.59 2.05
C ARG A 35 13.65 -0.09 1.62
N LYS A 36 14.08 1.08 2.12
CA LYS A 36 15.37 1.66 1.73
C LYS A 36 16.54 0.74 2.07
N TRP A 37 16.54 0.15 3.27
CA TRP A 37 17.58 -0.77 3.66
C TRP A 37 17.61 -2.00 2.76
N TYR A 38 16.44 -2.60 2.51
CA TYR A 38 16.34 -3.85 1.78
C TYR A 38 16.66 -3.70 0.29
N THR A 39 16.14 -2.66 -0.37
CA THR A 39 16.44 -2.38 -1.78
C THR A 39 17.91 -2.08 -1.99
N ASP A 40 18.53 -1.26 -1.11
CA ASP A 40 19.96 -0.91 -1.24
C ASP A 40 20.90 -2.10 -0.98
N THR A 41 20.44 -3.13 -0.25
CA THR A 41 21.30 -4.24 0.21
C THR A 41 21.14 -5.50 -0.65
N TYR A 42 19.92 -5.83 -1.07
CA TYR A 42 19.61 -7.15 -1.63
C TYR A 42 19.15 -7.14 -3.09
N TYR A 43 18.84 -5.98 -3.68
CA TYR A 43 18.30 -5.93 -5.04
C TYR A 43 18.97 -4.87 -5.90
N SER A 44 19.48 -5.32 -7.05
CA SER A 44 19.94 -4.46 -8.14
C SER A 44 19.24 -4.92 -9.43
N LEU A 45 18.86 -3.95 -10.27
CA LEU A 45 18.42 -4.23 -11.64
C LEU A 45 19.59 -4.65 -12.55
N ASP A 46 20.81 -4.27 -12.16
CA ASP A 46 22.04 -4.61 -12.85
C ASP A 46 22.64 -5.83 -12.16
N ASP A 47 22.42 -7.01 -12.77
CA ASP A 47 22.93 -8.34 -12.44
C ASP A 47 23.07 -8.69 -10.95
N PRO A 48 22.32 -9.67 -10.42
CA PRO A 48 22.85 -10.40 -9.28
C PRO A 48 24.09 -11.19 -9.76
N PRO A 49 25.29 -10.87 -9.27
CA PRO A 49 26.52 -11.54 -9.69
C PRO A 49 26.46 -13.00 -9.22
N ASN A 50 26.53 -13.96 -10.13
CA ASN A 50 26.41 -15.42 -9.88
C ASN A 50 25.01 -15.95 -9.58
N ILE A 51 24.06 -15.74 -10.48
CA ILE A 51 22.85 -16.57 -10.44
C ILE A 51 22.72 -17.35 -11.76
N SER A 52 22.72 -18.68 -11.64
CA SER A 52 22.93 -19.62 -12.75
C SER A 52 21.62 -20.16 -13.38
N GLY A 53 20.47 -19.53 -13.16
CA GLY A 53 19.20 -19.86 -13.82
C GLY A 53 18.22 -18.66 -14.00
N GLU A 54 17.47 -18.68 -15.09
CA GLU A 54 16.33 -17.77 -15.39
C GLU A 54 15.28 -17.62 -14.25
N PRO A 55 14.93 -18.66 -13.45
CA PRO A 55 13.90 -18.53 -12.41
C PRO A 55 14.24 -17.51 -11.33
N GLU A 56 15.53 -17.31 -11.06
CA GLU A 56 16.00 -16.44 -10.00
C GLU A 56 16.04 -14.96 -10.46
N ARG A 57 16.21 -14.72 -11.77
CA ARG A 57 16.06 -13.40 -12.41
C ARG A 57 14.61 -12.90 -12.34
N LEU A 58 13.64 -13.75 -12.70
CA LEU A 58 12.22 -13.40 -12.63
C LEU A 58 11.73 -13.21 -11.19
N GLN A 59 12.28 -13.97 -10.23
CA GLN A 59 12.08 -13.73 -8.80
C GLN A 59 12.58 -12.34 -8.38
N ALA A 60 13.74 -11.91 -8.90
CA ALA A 60 14.24 -10.57 -8.61
C ALA A 60 13.31 -9.48 -9.16
N TYR A 61 12.77 -9.67 -10.37
CA TYR A 61 11.80 -8.74 -10.95
C TYR A 61 10.49 -8.69 -10.16
N LYS A 62 9.98 -9.84 -9.69
CA LYS A 62 8.86 -9.89 -8.74
C LYS A 62 9.15 -9.04 -7.49
N GLY A 63 10.34 -9.18 -6.91
CA GLY A 63 10.73 -8.37 -5.75
C GLY A 63 10.67 -6.87 -6.01
N ILE A 64 11.13 -6.43 -7.19
CA ILE A 64 11.04 -5.02 -7.60
C ILE A 64 9.58 -4.61 -7.86
N ALA A 65 8.76 -5.48 -8.42
CA ALA A 65 7.34 -5.25 -8.61
C ALA A 65 6.61 -5.01 -7.27
N GLU A 66 6.90 -5.82 -6.25
CA GLU A 66 6.38 -5.64 -4.89
C GLU A 66 6.87 -4.30 -4.27
N ALA A 67 8.11 -3.88 -4.55
CA ALA A 67 8.61 -2.57 -4.14
C ALA A 67 7.89 -1.40 -4.86
N ILE A 68 7.55 -1.56 -6.15
CA ILE A 68 6.72 -0.61 -6.90
C ILE A 68 5.33 -0.50 -6.26
N GLN A 69 4.67 -1.61 -5.96
CA GLN A 69 3.34 -1.61 -5.31
C GLN A 69 3.40 -1.00 -3.90
N SER A 70 4.48 -1.22 -3.16
CA SER A 70 4.75 -0.54 -1.89
C SER A 70 4.84 0.97 -2.07
N HIS A 71 5.54 1.45 -3.10
CA HIS A 71 5.62 2.88 -3.42
C HIS A 71 4.27 3.46 -3.86
N ILE A 72 3.51 2.76 -4.70
CA ILE A 72 2.15 3.17 -5.10
C ILE A 72 1.26 3.30 -3.87
N THR A 73 1.27 2.30 -2.99
CA THR A 73 0.48 2.31 -1.74
C THR A 73 0.88 3.49 -0.86
N MET A 74 2.17 3.72 -0.67
CA MET A 74 2.64 4.87 0.11
C MET A 74 2.28 6.22 -0.53
N TYR A 75 2.29 6.34 -1.86
CA TYR A 75 1.80 7.54 -2.53
C TYR A 75 0.31 7.77 -2.28
N ARG A 76 -0.52 6.71 -2.33
CA ARG A 76 -1.95 6.83 -2.01
C ARG A 76 -2.18 7.35 -0.58
N VAL A 77 -1.37 6.88 0.35
CA VAL A 77 -1.41 7.24 1.78
C VAL A 77 -0.96 8.67 2.04
N THR A 78 0.22 9.05 1.54
CA THR A 78 0.89 10.29 1.95
C THR A 78 0.77 11.42 0.93
N LYS A 79 0.32 11.12 -0.29
CA LYS A 79 0.37 11.99 -1.48
C LYS A 79 1.78 12.50 -1.82
N ASP A 80 2.81 11.84 -1.29
CA ASP A 80 4.20 12.20 -1.53
C ASP A 80 4.68 11.68 -2.89
N LYS A 81 4.82 12.59 -3.87
CA LYS A 81 5.22 12.26 -5.24
C LYS A 81 6.61 11.64 -5.32
N ALA A 82 7.43 11.74 -4.27
CA ALA A 82 8.70 11.01 -4.20
C ALA A 82 8.49 9.50 -4.36
N HIS A 83 7.44 8.95 -3.77
CA HIS A 83 7.13 7.53 -3.93
C HIS A 83 6.73 7.20 -5.36
N LEU A 84 5.91 8.05 -5.99
CA LEU A 84 5.51 7.87 -7.38
C LEU A 84 6.71 7.95 -8.33
N ILE A 85 7.63 8.90 -8.12
CA ILE A 85 8.88 9.03 -8.90
C ILE A 85 9.75 7.78 -8.76
N LYS A 86 9.90 7.24 -7.54
CA LYS A 86 10.62 5.98 -7.31
C LYS A 86 9.96 4.79 -8.03
N ALA A 87 8.65 4.67 -7.94
CA ALA A 87 7.89 3.65 -8.66
C ALA A 87 8.10 3.75 -10.19
N ILE A 88 8.10 4.97 -10.74
CA ILE A 88 8.39 5.24 -12.15
C ILE A 88 9.81 4.79 -12.52
N ASN A 89 10.82 5.18 -11.75
CA ASN A 89 12.22 4.79 -12.02
C ASN A 89 12.43 3.27 -11.97
N MET A 90 11.82 2.59 -10.99
CA MET A 90 11.83 1.14 -10.90
C MET A 90 11.09 0.49 -12.08
N GLY A 91 9.93 1.03 -12.46
CA GLY A 91 9.13 0.53 -13.59
C GLY A 91 9.86 0.67 -14.93
N LEU A 92 10.49 1.83 -15.18
CA LEU A 92 11.36 2.04 -16.36
C LEU A 92 12.50 1.02 -16.38
N GLY A 93 13.08 0.76 -15.21
CA GLY A 93 14.09 -0.25 -15.02
C GLY A 93 13.62 -1.68 -15.28
N LEU A 94 12.40 -2.03 -14.89
CA LEU A 94 11.83 -3.34 -15.25
C LEU A 94 11.64 -3.44 -16.76
N VAL A 95 11.02 -2.47 -17.42
CA VAL A 95 10.82 -2.51 -18.87
C VAL A 95 12.14 -2.58 -19.64
N SER A 96 13.22 -1.94 -19.16
CA SER A 96 14.52 -2.06 -19.79
C SER A 96 15.14 -3.46 -19.74
N LYS A 97 14.59 -4.35 -18.88
CA LYS A 97 14.98 -5.75 -18.78
C LYS A 97 14.02 -6.71 -19.50
N ARG A 98 13.03 -6.20 -20.25
CA ARG A 98 12.16 -7.03 -21.10
C ARG A 98 12.96 -7.63 -22.26
N THR A 99 12.67 -8.86 -22.66
CA THR A 99 13.51 -9.65 -23.58
C THR A 99 13.67 -8.98 -24.95
N ASP A 100 12.58 -8.43 -25.50
CA ASP A 100 12.59 -7.69 -26.77
C ASP A 100 13.47 -6.43 -26.74
N VAL A 101 13.51 -5.76 -25.58
CA VAL A 101 14.34 -4.57 -25.34
C VAL A 101 15.82 -4.96 -25.22
N ILE A 102 16.13 -5.99 -24.42
CA ILE A 102 17.52 -6.45 -24.23
C ILE A 102 18.12 -6.95 -25.53
N LYS A 103 17.39 -7.81 -26.26
CA LYS A 103 17.90 -8.44 -27.48
C LYS A 103 17.92 -7.49 -28.68
N ASN A 104 17.17 -6.38 -28.63
CA ASN A 104 17.03 -5.43 -29.74
C ASN A 104 16.62 -6.13 -31.06
N VAL A 105 15.78 -7.17 -30.96
CA VAL A 105 15.29 -7.95 -32.11
C VAL A 105 13.79 -7.70 -32.27
N GLY A 106 13.39 -7.04 -33.36
CA GLY A 106 11.99 -6.93 -33.74
C GLY A 106 11.39 -8.31 -34.04
N GLY A 107 10.26 -8.64 -33.40
CA GLY A 107 9.56 -9.92 -33.59
C GLY A 107 9.81 -10.98 -32.50
N THR A 108 10.52 -10.64 -31.42
CA THR A 108 10.62 -11.48 -30.20
C THR A 108 9.35 -11.34 -29.34
N SER A 109 9.09 -12.33 -28.47
CA SER A 109 7.99 -12.27 -27.51
C SER A 109 8.16 -11.06 -26.58
N GLN A 110 7.13 -10.22 -26.45
CA GLN A 110 7.14 -9.00 -25.64
C GLN A 110 6.96 -9.33 -24.15
N ILE A 111 7.80 -10.21 -23.61
CA ILE A 111 7.75 -10.79 -22.25
C ILE A 111 9.12 -10.63 -21.57
N TRP A 112 9.19 -10.85 -20.26
CA TRP A 112 10.45 -10.78 -19.50
C TRP A 112 11.22 -12.10 -19.46
N ALA A 113 10.53 -13.24 -19.55
CA ALA A 113 11.14 -14.55 -19.65
C ALA A 113 11.88 -14.68 -20.97
N ASP A 114 13.05 -15.31 -20.95
CA ASP A 114 13.76 -15.64 -22.17
C ASP A 114 13.29 -17.00 -22.71
N SER A 115 12.08 -17.00 -23.27
CA SER A 115 11.46 -18.21 -23.85
C SER A 115 12.21 -18.78 -25.06
N ASP A 116 13.05 -17.97 -25.71
CA ASP A 116 13.82 -18.43 -26.87
C ASP A 116 15.05 -19.25 -26.45
N THR A 117 15.70 -18.82 -25.36
CA THR A 117 16.89 -19.47 -24.82
C THR A 117 16.51 -20.61 -23.87
N TYR A 118 15.38 -20.49 -23.17
CA TYR A 118 14.90 -21.46 -22.18
C TYR A 118 13.43 -21.85 -22.44
N PRO A 119 13.17 -22.63 -23.51
CA PRO A 119 11.80 -22.97 -23.93
C PRO A 119 11.03 -23.84 -22.92
N ASP A 120 11.74 -24.66 -22.14
CA ASP A 120 11.15 -25.46 -21.04
C ASP A 120 10.74 -24.58 -19.84
N GLU A 121 11.20 -23.33 -19.81
CA GLU A 121 10.96 -22.35 -18.74
C GLU A 121 9.95 -21.26 -19.13
N LYS A 122 9.11 -21.53 -20.15
CA LYS A 122 7.86 -20.78 -20.45
C LYS A 122 6.94 -20.58 -19.22
N LEU A 123 7.27 -21.20 -18.09
CA LEU A 123 6.63 -21.21 -16.77
C LEU A 123 6.83 -19.91 -15.99
N GLY A 124 7.74 -19.04 -16.40
CA GLY A 124 8.04 -17.78 -15.73
C GLY A 124 6.88 -16.76 -15.68
N TYR A 125 5.80 -16.98 -16.43
CA TYR A 125 4.73 -16.01 -16.59
C TYR A 125 3.97 -15.69 -15.29
N TRP A 126 3.95 -16.60 -14.31
CA TRP A 126 3.32 -16.30 -13.02
C TRP A 126 4.12 -15.25 -12.25
N TYR A 127 5.46 -15.30 -12.32
CA TYR A 127 6.35 -14.26 -11.78
C TYR A 127 6.19 -12.95 -12.57
N GLU A 128 6.10 -13.04 -13.90
CA GLU A 128 5.84 -11.87 -14.74
C GLU A 128 4.49 -11.23 -14.47
N GLY A 129 3.49 -12.00 -14.06
CA GLY A 129 2.19 -11.48 -13.67
C GLY A 129 2.30 -10.43 -12.56
N PHE A 130 3.26 -10.56 -11.62
CA PHE A 130 3.51 -9.51 -10.60
C PHE A 130 4.11 -8.24 -11.22
N THR A 131 5.08 -8.40 -12.12
CA THR A 131 5.65 -7.28 -12.89
C THR A 131 4.55 -6.54 -13.66
N LEU A 132 3.69 -7.28 -14.36
CA LEU A 132 2.57 -6.71 -15.11
C LEU A 132 1.54 -6.05 -14.20
N ALA A 133 1.19 -6.67 -13.07
CA ALA A 133 0.27 -6.09 -12.10
C ALA A 133 0.79 -4.75 -11.56
N ALA A 134 2.07 -4.69 -11.15
CA ALA A 134 2.68 -3.48 -10.62
C ALA A 134 2.76 -2.36 -11.67
N LEU A 135 3.14 -2.68 -12.91
CA LEU A 135 3.21 -1.70 -14.01
C LEU A 135 1.81 -1.23 -14.45
N ALA A 136 0.82 -2.12 -14.46
CA ALA A 136 -0.57 -1.77 -14.77
C ALA A 136 -1.17 -0.86 -13.69
N GLU A 137 -0.91 -1.17 -12.42
CA GLU A 137 -1.32 -0.34 -11.29
C GLU A 137 -0.65 1.04 -11.32
N LEU A 138 0.64 1.08 -11.67
CA LEU A 138 1.40 2.32 -11.85
C LEU A 138 0.83 3.17 -13.01
N ALA A 139 0.41 2.53 -14.10
CA ALA A 139 -0.28 3.23 -15.19
C ALA A 139 -1.65 3.76 -14.71
N TYR A 140 -2.41 2.94 -13.97
CA TYR A 140 -3.75 3.28 -13.49
C TYR A 140 -3.72 4.52 -12.59
N ILE A 141 -2.80 4.60 -11.64
CA ILE A 141 -2.71 5.74 -10.73
C ILE A 141 -2.40 7.06 -11.45
N MET A 142 -1.69 7.01 -12.57
CA MET A 142 -1.32 8.20 -13.34
C MET A 142 -2.38 8.62 -14.39
N ILE A 143 -3.31 7.73 -14.76
CA ILE A 143 -4.21 7.93 -15.92
C ILE A 143 -5.69 7.89 -15.56
N SER A 144 -6.10 7.16 -14.52
CA SER A 144 -7.53 6.85 -14.32
C SER A 144 -7.97 6.72 -12.87
N GLU A 145 -7.06 6.67 -11.89
CA GLU A 145 -7.46 6.54 -10.49
C GLU A 145 -8.21 7.80 -10.02
N PRO A 146 -9.51 7.69 -9.62
CA PRO A 146 -10.39 8.85 -9.43
C PRO A 146 -9.86 9.90 -8.46
N ASP A 147 -9.20 9.47 -7.39
CA ASP A 147 -8.67 10.33 -6.34
C ASP A 147 -7.46 11.18 -6.77
N TYR A 148 -6.87 10.89 -7.94
CA TYR A 148 -5.62 11.52 -8.41
C TYR A 148 -5.67 11.98 -9.87
N PHE A 149 -6.53 11.36 -10.68
CA PHE A 149 -6.61 11.55 -12.13
C PHE A 149 -6.69 13.03 -12.56
N PRO A 150 -7.59 13.87 -11.99
CA PRO A 150 -7.73 15.26 -12.47
C PRO A 150 -6.46 16.08 -12.27
N GLU A 151 -5.64 15.72 -11.29
CA GLU A 151 -4.44 16.46 -10.93
C GLU A 151 -3.20 15.89 -11.62
N LEU A 152 -3.02 14.57 -11.66
CA LEU A 152 -1.78 13.96 -12.13
C LEU A 152 -1.62 13.96 -13.65
N ILE A 153 -2.67 13.66 -14.41
CA ILE A 153 -2.52 13.29 -15.83
C ILE A 153 -1.81 14.37 -16.67
N SER A 154 -2.10 15.65 -16.39
CA SER A 154 -1.50 16.81 -17.06
C SER A 154 -0.30 17.42 -16.33
N GLN A 155 0.02 16.97 -15.11
CA GLN A 155 1.12 17.53 -14.35
C GLN A 155 2.47 17.18 -15.00
N PRO A 156 3.42 18.14 -15.06
CA PRO A 156 4.74 17.90 -15.61
C PRO A 156 5.49 16.89 -14.76
N LEU A 157 6.21 15.98 -15.42
CA LEU A 157 7.09 15.03 -14.77
C LEU A 157 8.42 15.74 -14.39
N PRO A 158 8.97 15.53 -13.19
CA PRO A 158 10.29 16.05 -12.83
C PRO A 158 11.37 15.22 -13.53
N VAL A 159 11.55 15.47 -14.84
CA VAL A 159 12.42 14.70 -15.74
C VAL A 159 13.86 14.57 -15.25
N GLN A 160 14.36 15.55 -14.50
CA GLN A 160 15.69 15.54 -13.90
C GLN A 160 15.89 14.44 -12.84
N LEU A 161 14.80 13.91 -12.29
CA LEU A 161 14.80 12.82 -11.31
C LEU A 161 14.54 11.46 -11.94
N ILE A 162 14.38 11.40 -13.25
CA ILE A 162 14.20 10.15 -13.98
C ILE A 162 15.58 9.62 -14.32
N THR A 163 16.10 8.75 -13.44
CA THR A 163 17.52 8.39 -13.38
C THR A 163 17.88 7.17 -14.22
N ASN A 164 16.89 6.35 -14.60
CA ASN A 164 17.13 5.19 -15.44
C ASN A 164 16.88 5.59 -16.91
N PRO A 165 17.87 5.53 -17.82
CA PRO A 165 17.63 5.86 -19.21
C PRO A 165 16.45 5.03 -19.70
N MET A 166 15.46 5.71 -20.27
CA MET A 166 14.36 5.03 -20.95
C MET A 166 14.95 3.94 -21.87
N PRO A 167 14.34 2.75 -21.92
CA PRO A 167 14.84 1.67 -22.76
C PRO A 167 15.10 2.18 -24.17
N ALA A 168 16.29 1.88 -24.70
CA ALA A 168 16.79 2.47 -25.93
C ALA A 168 15.91 2.18 -27.15
N VAL A 169 15.12 1.09 -27.12
CA VAL A 169 14.21 0.67 -28.17
C VAL A 169 13.02 -0.12 -27.58
N PRO A 170 11.79 0.08 -28.07
CA PRO A 170 11.36 1.21 -28.89
C PRO A 170 11.27 2.46 -28.00
N LEU A 171 11.93 3.55 -28.42
CA LEU A 171 11.73 4.86 -27.80
C LEU A 171 10.25 5.23 -27.88
N PRO A 172 9.69 5.86 -26.83
CA PRO A 172 8.33 6.37 -26.92
C PRO A 172 8.22 7.33 -28.11
N PRO A 173 7.20 7.20 -28.97
CA PRO A 173 7.00 8.10 -30.12
C PRO A 173 6.67 9.54 -29.69
N VAL A 174 6.38 9.76 -28.40
CA VAL A 174 5.99 11.03 -27.80
C VAL A 174 6.90 11.33 -26.60
N PRO A 175 7.33 12.59 -26.39
CA PRO A 175 8.06 12.97 -25.18
C PRO A 175 7.27 12.62 -23.90
N LEU A 176 7.89 11.89 -22.96
CA LEU A 176 7.30 11.58 -21.65
C LEU A 176 7.41 12.79 -20.71
N THR A 177 6.60 13.82 -20.97
CA THR A 177 6.69 15.11 -20.26
C THR A 177 5.70 15.26 -19.11
N THR A 178 4.67 14.42 -19.03
CA THR A 178 3.68 14.42 -17.94
C THR A 178 3.54 13.04 -17.30
N TYR A 179 2.98 12.96 -16.09
CA TYR A 179 2.63 11.67 -15.48
C TYR A 179 1.67 10.87 -16.35
N GLY A 180 0.69 11.52 -17.00
CA GLY A 180 -0.22 10.85 -17.94
C GLY A 180 0.46 10.24 -19.16
N ALA A 181 1.48 10.93 -19.70
CA ALA A 181 2.24 10.45 -20.85
C ALA A 181 3.06 9.20 -20.50
N ILE A 182 3.77 9.20 -19.37
CA ILE A 182 4.53 8.03 -18.92
C ILE A 182 3.61 6.89 -18.46
N GLY A 183 2.48 7.20 -17.83
CA GLY A 183 1.45 6.22 -17.52
C GLY A 183 0.93 5.54 -18.78
N SER A 184 0.58 6.31 -19.81
CA SER A 184 0.13 5.76 -21.10
C SER A 184 1.19 4.86 -21.73
N TRP A 185 2.46 5.25 -21.62
CA TRP A 185 3.56 4.43 -22.08
C TRP A 185 3.65 3.10 -21.32
N PHE A 186 3.54 3.10 -19.97
CA PHE A 186 3.48 1.86 -19.20
C PHE A 186 2.28 0.99 -19.58
N ARG A 187 1.09 1.58 -19.69
CA ARG A 187 -0.13 0.87 -20.15
C ARG A 187 0.16 0.13 -21.46
N ASP A 188 0.77 0.79 -22.43
CA ASP A 188 1.04 0.19 -23.73
C ASP A 188 2.02 -1.00 -23.62
N ARG A 189 3.07 -0.89 -22.79
CA ARG A 189 4.02 -2.00 -22.55
C ARG A 189 3.36 -3.20 -21.86
N VAL A 190 2.48 -2.95 -20.89
CA VAL A 190 1.70 -4.01 -20.25
C VAL A 190 0.73 -4.63 -21.25
N ASN A 191 0.04 -3.82 -22.06
CA ASN A 191 -0.92 -4.32 -23.05
C ASN A 191 -0.28 -5.18 -24.15
N GLU A 192 0.95 -4.85 -24.58
CA GLU A 192 1.77 -5.70 -25.46
C GLU A 192 1.94 -7.12 -24.88
N THR A 193 2.46 -7.21 -23.66
CA THR A 193 2.71 -8.48 -22.97
C THR A 193 1.41 -9.24 -22.68
N MET A 194 0.38 -8.54 -22.22
CA MET A 194 -0.94 -9.13 -21.94
C MET A 194 -1.65 -9.61 -23.21
N THR A 195 -1.43 -8.96 -24.36
CA THR A 195 -1.92 -9.43 -25.66
C THR A 195 -1.20 -10.70 -26.08
N TYR A 196 0.12 -10.79 -25.86
CA TYR A 196 0.86 -12.03 -26.09
C TYR A 196 0.28 -13.18 -25.26
N TYR A 197 0.16 -13.04 -23.93
CA TYR A 197 -0.41 -14.11 -23.09
C TYR A 197 -1.89 -14.40 -23.40
N GLY A 198 -2.69 -13.37 -23.68
CA GLY A 198 -4.09 -13.55 -24.05
C GLY A 198 -4.30 -14.27 -25.40
N THR A 199 -3.30 -14.25 -26.29
CA THR A 199 -3.40 -14.91 -27.60
C THR A 199 -2.85 -16.34 -27.59
N VAL A 200 -1.76 -16.59 -26.84
CA VAL A 200 -1.09 -17.90 -26.86
C VAL A 200 -1.35 -18.77 -25.63
N GLN A 201 -1.80 -18.19 -24.51
CA GLN A 201 -1.88 -18.85 -23.21
C GLN A 201 -3.21 -18.59 -22.48
N TRP A 202 -4.29 -18.28 -23.19
CA TRP A 202 -5.61 -18.07 -22.60
C TRP A 202 -6.68 -18.96 -23.25
N SER A 203 -7.54 -19.53 -22.40
CA SER A 203 -8.79 -20.18 -22.79
C SER A 203 -9.94 -19.64 -21.95
N ASP A 204 -11.08 -19.38 -22.58
CA ASP A 204 -12.31 -19.00 -21.87
C ASP A 204 -12.78 -20.07 -20.90
N ASP A 205 -12.39 -21.32 -21.14
CA ASP A 205 -12.76 -22.42 -20.28
C ASP A 205 -11.77 -22.67 -19.15
N ALA A 206 -10.48 -22.51 -19.36
CA ALA A 206 -9.46 -22.89 -18.38
C ALA A 206 -8.67 -21.71 -17.78
N GLY A 207 -8.91 -20.49 -18.26
CA GLY A 207 -8.12 -19.32 -17.90
C GLY A 207 -6.75 -19.35 -18.56
N PHE A 208 -5.73 -18.94 -17.81
CA PHE A 208 -4.33 -18.99 -18.27
C PHE A 208 -3.79 -20.44 -18.31
N LEU A 209 -3.07 -20.80 -19.37
CA LEU A 209 -2.62 -22.15 -19.68
C LEU A 209 -1.11 -22.34 -19.49
N TYR A 210 -0.68 -23.57 -19.19
CA TYR A 210 0.72 -23.98 -19.06
C TYR A 210 1.25 -24.51 -20.40
N GLY A 211 2.16 -23.77 -21.05
CA GLY A 211 2.75 -24.15 -22.33
C GLY A 211 1.91 -23.80 -23.57
N ASP A 212 2.34 -24.27 -24.74
CA ASP A 212 1.55 -24.16 -25.98
C ASP A 212 0.28 -25.01 -25.84
N ILE A 213 -0.73 -24.75 -26.68
CA ILE A 213 -1.97 -25.54 -26.79
C ILE A 213 -1.64 -26.96 -27.33
N ASP A 214 -0.87 -27.76 -26.59
CA ASP A 214 -0.61 -29.15 -26.91
C ASP A 214 -1.77 -29.97 -26.35
N SER A 215 -2.86 -29.90 -27.11
CA SER A 215 -4.06 -30.64 -26.83
C SER A 215 -3.80 -32.13 -26.99
N LYS A 216 -3.88 -32.91 -25.90
CA LYS A 216 -4.18 -34.33 -26.10
C LYS A 216 -5.59 -34.42 -26.67
N GLU A 217 -5.79 -35.17 -27.73
CA GLU A 217 -7.12 -35.44 -28.28
C GLU A 217 -7.63 -36.76 -27.69
N CYS A 218 -8.63 -36.72 -26.79
CA CYS A 218 -9.45 -37.90 -26.49
C CYS A 218 -10.86 -37.65 -27.06
N ASP A 219 -11.38 -38.57 -27.88
CA ASP A 219 -12.75 -38.56 -28.38
C ASP A 219 -13.23 -37.20 -28.98
N ASN A 220 -12.43 -36.59 -29.87
CA ASN A 220 -12.70 -35.30 -30.51
C ASN A 220 -12.81 -34.10 -29.54
N LYS A 221 -12.24 -34.20 -28.32
CA LYS A 221 -12.12 -33.09 -27.37
C LYS A 221 -10.65 -32.83 -27.07
N PHE A 222 -10.29 -31.54 -27.02
CA PHE A 222 -8.94 -31.05 -26.75
C PHE A 222 -8.76 -30.81 -25.25
N TYR A 223 -7.70 -31.38 -24.67
CA TYR A 223 -7.37 -31.23 -23.25
C TYR A 223 -6.15 -30.32 -23.10
N HIS A 224 -6.28 -29.25 -22.31
CA HIS A 224 -5.19 -28.32 -22.03
C HIS A 224 -4.65 -28.55 -20.62
N GLN A 225 -3.31 -28.52 -20.47
CA GLN A 225 -2.71 -28.36 -19.15
C GLN A 225 -2.90 -26.90 -18.73
N GLY A 226 -4.03 -26.61 -18.07
CA GLY A 226 -4.26 -25.30 -17.44
C GLY A 226 -3.35 -25.11 -16.23
N LEU A 227 -3.24 -23.87 -15.73
CA LEU A 227 -2.76 -23.67 -14.37
C LEU A 227 -3.64 -24.47 -13.40
N GLU A 228 -3.00 -25.15 -12.45
CA GLU A 228 -3.65 -26.08 -11.54
C GLU A 228 -4.07 -25.42 -10.22
N ALA A 229 -3.64 -24.17 -10.00
CA ALA A 229 -3.87 -23.45 -8.75
C ALA A 229 -4.36 -22.01 -8.98
N VAL A 230 -5.28 -21.56 -8.13
CA VAL A 230 -5.94 -20.25 -8.23
C VAL A 230 -4.93 -19.11 -8.06
N ASN A 231 -3.92 -19.28 -7.20
CA ASN A 231 -2.83 -18.32 -6.99
C ASN A 231 -2.06 -17.98 -8.28
N GLN A 232 -1.87 -18.94 -9.19
CA GLN A 232 -1.09 -18.75 -10.42
C GLN A 232 -1.81 -17.81 -11.41
N HIS A 233 -3.14 -17.73 -11.35
CA HIS A 233 -3.93 -16.82 -12.20
C HIS A 233 -3.97 -15.39 -11.64
N ALA A 234 -3.81 -15.21 -10.33
CA ALA A 234 -4.14 -13.95 -9.65
C ALA A 234 -3.33 -12.74 -10.17
N PRO A 235 -1.99 -12.78 -10.32
CA PRO A 235 -1.22 -11.60 -10.69
C PRO A 235 -1.53 -11.09 -12.11
N LEU A 236 -1.65 -12.00 -13.10
CA LEU A 236 -2.06 -11.64 -14.46
C LEU A 236 -3.49 -11.07 -14.49
N THR A 237 -4.37 -11.57 -13.62
CA THR A 237 -5.73 -11.07 -13.48
C THR A 237 -5.74 -9.65 -12.93
N VAL A 238 -4.87 -9.34 -11.96
CA VAL A 238 -4.68 -7.98 -11.44
C VAL A 238 -4.18 -7.03 -12.54
N ALA A 239 -3.25 -7.47 -13.37
CA ALA A 239 -2.79 -6.69 -14.52
C ALA A 239 -3.94 -6.40 -15.51
N ALA A 240 -4.71 -7.41 -15.91
CA ALA A 240 -5.86 -7.26 -16.79
C ALA A 240 -6.95 -6.34 -16.18
N MET A 241 -7.13 -6.41 -14.85
CA MET A 241 -8.08 -5.57 -14.12
C MET A 241 -7.71 -4.10 -14.21
N TYR A 242 -6.45 -3.75 -13.90
CA TYR A 242 -5.99 -2.37 -14.01
C TYR A 242 -5.97 -1.88 -15.45
N LEU A 243 -5.57 -2.72 -16.43
CA LEU A 243 -5.65 -2.37 -17.84
C LEU A 243 -7.08 -2.04 -18.27
N LYS A 244 -8.07 -2.87 -17.88
CA LYS A 244 -9.49 -2.60 -18.16
C LYS A 244 -9.97 -1.29 -17.57
N ALA A 245 -9.49 -0.93 -16.39
CA ALA A 245 -9.83 0.32 -15.72
C ALA A 245 -9.29 1.56 -16.45
N ILE A 246 -8.21 1.40 -17.23
CA ILE A 246 -7.57 2.47 -18.02
C ILE A 246 -8.10 2.49 -19.45
N ASP A 247 -8.26 1.31 -20.07
CA ASP A 247 -8.63 1.11 -21.47
C ASP A 247 -9.63 -0.04 -21.61
N ALA A 248 -10.91 0.34 -21.62
CA ALA A 248 -12.04 -0.57 -21.81
C ALA A 248 -12.16 -1.15 -23.24
N THR A 249 -11.18 -0.92 -24.13
CA THR A 249 -11.09 -1.57 -25.45
C THR A 249 -10.06 -2.69 -25.53
N SER A 250 -9.21 -2.89 -24.51
CA SER A 250 -8.26 -4.00 -24.46
C SER A 250 -8.95 -5.37 -24.63
N PHE A 251 -8.33 -6.26 -25.40
CA PHE A 251 -8.78 -7.65 -25.57
C PHE A 251 -8.91 -8.39 -24.22
N THR A 252 -8.14 -7.95 -23.21
CA THR A 252 -8.10 -8.57 -21.88
C THR A 252 -9.27 -8.21 -20.95
N ASN A 253 -10.22 -7.37 -21.39
CA ASN A 253 -11.25 -6.82 -20.50
C ASN A 253 -12.25 -7.82 -19.93
N SER A 254 -12.37 -8.99 -20.56
CA SER A 254 -13.22 -10.08 -20.06
C SER A 254 -12.51 -10.96 -19.02
N ILE A 255 -11.18 -10.92 -18.95
CA ILE A 255 -10.37 -11.81 -18.09
C ILE A 255 -10.72 -11.66 -16.60
N PRO A 256 -10.75 -10.45 -16.01
CA PRO A 256 -11.01 -10.32 -14.57
C PRO A 256 -12.37 -10.88 -14.14
N GLY A 257 -13.41 -10.70 -14.96
CA GLY A 257 -14.74 -11.24 -14.68
C GLY A 257 -14.75 -12.76 -14.74
N LYS A 258 -14.16 -13.34 -15.79
CA LYS A 258 -14.06 -14.80 -15.96
C LYS A 258 -13.27 -15.45 -14.83
N ILE A 259 -12.15 -14.86 -14.42
CA ILE A 259 -11.38 -15.37 -13.28
C ILE A 259 -12.16 -15.19 -11.96
N ALA A 260 -12.87 -14.07 -11.75
CA ALA A 260 -13.73 -13.92 -10.57
C ALA A 260 -14.82 -15.03 -10.50
N ASP A 261 -15.43 -15.36 -11.64
CA ASP A 261 -16.36 -16.49 -11.74
C ASP A 261 -15.67 -17.82 -11.42
N PHE A 262 -14.39 -17.98 -11.74
CA PHE A 262 -13.62 -19.18 -11.37
C PHE A 262 -13.41 -19.28 -9.86
N TYR A 263 -13.09 -18.20 -9.14
CA TYR A 263 -13.00 -18.25 -7.67
C TYR A 263 -14.30 -18.77 -7.04
N LEU A 264 -15.45 -18.45 -7.64
CA LEU A 264 -16.78 -18.81 -7.15
C LEU A 264 -17.36 -20.07 -7.83
N GLY A 265 -16.56 -20.71 -8.68
CA GLY A 265 -16.95 -21.86 -9.48
C GLY A 265 -16.84 -23.18 -8.74
N GLN A 266 -16.82 -24.26 -9.53
CA GLN A 266 -16.67 -25.62 -9.03
C GLN A 266 -15.48 -26.31 -9.70
N THR A 267 -14.81 -27.17 -8.92
CA THR A 267 -13.74 -28.04 -9.36
C THR A 267 -14.17 -29.50 -9.19
N PRO A 268 -13.81 -30.40 -10.09
CA PRO A 268 -14.14 -31.79 -9.94
C PRO A 268 -13.21 -32.54 -8.98
N VAL A 269 -13.76 -33.51 -8.26
CA VAL A 269 -13.05 -34.31 -7.25
C VAL A 269 -13.45 -35.77 -7.35
N PHE A 270 -12.49 -36.68 -7.15
CA PHE A 270 -12.72 -38.12 -7.18
C PHE A 270 -12.64 -38.74 -5.78
N LYS A 271 -13.59 -39.63 -5.45
CA LYS A 271 -13.53 -40.45 -4.23
C LYS A 271 -12.75 -41.72 -4.52
N ASN A 272 -11.55 -41.88 -3.94
CA ASN A 272 -10.88 -43.17 -3.98
C ASN A 272 -11.64 -44.13 -3.06
N SER A 273 -12.46 -45.02 -3.63
CA SER A 273 -13.19 -46.04 -2.88
C SER A 273 -12.18 -47.02 -2.27
N GLY A 274 -11.76 -46.76 -1.03
CA GLY A 274 -10.87 -47.67 -0.33
C GLY A 274 -11.47 -49.08 -0.28
N LYS A 275 -10.88 -50.04 -1.02
CA LYS A 275 -10.34 -51.31 -0.49
C LYS A 275 -10.04 -52.45 -1.48
N ASP A 276 -10.31 -52.37 -2.78
CA ASP A 276 -10.23 -53.60 -3.61
C ASP A 276 -9.12 -53.65 -4.66
N ASN A 277 -8.25 -52.64 -4.77
CA ASN A 277 -7.04 -52.77 -5.57
C ASN A 277 -5.92 -51.88 -4.99
N PRO A 278 -4.83 -52.45 -4.44
CA PRO A 278 -3.66 -51.66 -4.10
C PRO A 278 -2.96 -51.32 -5.40
N ASP A 279 -3.20 -50.13 -5.94
CA ASP A 279 -2.23 -49.58 -6.88
C ASP A 279 -0.94 -49.33 -6.07
N PRO A 280 0.20 -49.96 -6.40
CA PRO A 280 1.45 -49.73 -5.68
C PRO A 280 1.95 -48.28 -5.75
N ASP A 281 1.34 -47.43 -6.61
CA ASP A 281 1.62 -46.00 -6.75
C ASP A 281 0.67 -45.08 -5.94
N ASP A 282 -0.28 -45.61 -5.15
CA ASP A 282 -1.15 -44.79 -4.28
C ASP A 282 -0.27 -44.12 -3.19
N ASP A 283 -0.07 -42.81 -3.32
CA ASP A 283 0.66 -42.02 -2.33
C ASP A 283 -0.18 -41.93 -1.04
N PRO A 284 0.31 -42.45 0.10
CA PRO A 284 -0.42 -42.40 1.37
C PRO A 284 -0.70 -40.97 1.88
N ARG A 285 -0.14 -39.93 1.23
CA ARG A 285 -0.35 -38.50 1.52
C ARG A 285 -1.56 -37.88 0.82
N ASP A 286 -2.27 -38.60 -0.04
CA ASP A 286 -3.55 -38.08 -0.54
C ASP A 286 -4.48 -37.81 0.65
N ILE A 287 -4.90 -36.55 0.80
CA ILE A 287 -6.04 -36.22 1.65
C ILE A 287 -7.21 -36.97 1.06
N LYS A 288 -7.52 -38.11 1.68
CA LYS A 288 -8.72 -38.86 1.36
C LYS A 288 -9.87 -37.89 1.61
N CYS A 289 -10.57 -37.47 0.57
CA CYS A 289 -11.80 -36.70 0.70
C CYS A 289 -12.83 -37.40 1.62
N ASP A 290 -12.65 -38.71 1.87
CA ASP A 290 -13.28 -39.49 2.93
C ASP A 290 -13.05 -38.92 4.35
N ARG A 291 -11.86 -38.40 4.67
CA ARG A 291 -11.53 -37.79 5.98
C ARG A 291 -12.32 -36.51 6.25
N LEU A 292 -12.63 -35.74 5.21
CA LEU A 292 -13.42 -34.50 5.30
C LEU A 292 -14.93 -34.72 5.07
N ASN A 293 -15.38 -35.96 4.82
CA ASN A 293 -16.78 -36.31 4.51
C ASN A 293 -17.40 -35.50 3.35
N LEU A 294 -16.60 -35.06 2.37
CA LEU A 294 -17.06 -34.12 1.34
C LEU A 294 -17.79 -34.78 0.15
N ILE A 295 -17.74 -36.12 0.02
CA ILE A 295 -18.19 -36.83 -1.19
C ILE A 295 -19.08 -38.02 -0.84
N GLY A 296 -20.20 -38.17 -1.57
CA GLY A 296 -21.14 -39.29 -1.46
C GLY A 296 -20.53 -40.66 -1.84
N ASN A 297 -21.27 -41.75 -1.66
CA ASN A 297 -20.78 -43.14 -1.86
C ASN A 297 -20.60 -43.59 -3.34
N SER A 298 -20.25 -42.68 -4.26
CA SER A 298 -20.13 -42.98 -5.70
C SER A 298 -18.68 -43.04 -6.18
N ASN A 299 -18.38 -43.98 -7.10
CA ASN A 299 -17.08 -44.10 -7.80
C ASN A 299 -16.99 -43.14 -9.01
N GLU A 300 -17.61 -41.96 -8.92
CA GLU A 300 -17.74 -40.96 -9.99
C GLU A 300 -17.15 -39.62 -9.53
N CYS A 301 -16.56 -38.85 -10.44
CA CYS A 301 -16.07 -37.49 -10.15
C CYS A 301 -17.25 -36.59 -9.76
N GLN A 302 -17.23 -36.01 -8.56
CA GLN A 302 -18.22 -35.03 -8.09
C GLN A 302 -17.65 -33.62 -8.17
N SER A 303 -18.45 -32.64 -8.58
CA SER A 303 -18.04 -31.23 -8.57
C SER A 303 -18.27 -30.60 -7.19
N VAL A 304 -17.24 -29.97 -6.63
CA VAL A 304 -17.28 -29.24 -5.37
C VAL A 304 -16.91 -27.76 -5.57
N PRO A 305 -17.37 -26.83 -4.72
CA PRO A 305 -16.96 -25.43 -4.81
C PRO A 305 -15.44 -25.26 -4.67
N ILE A 306 -14.84 -24.34 -5.42
CA ILE A 306 -13.40 -24.03 -5.27
C ILE A 306 -13.14 -23.37 -3.91
N MET A 307 -13.96 -22.38 -3.58
CA MET A 307 -14.00 -21.78 -2.24
C MET A 307 -15.06 -22.50 -1.40
N HIS A 308 -14.63 -23.42 -0.54
CA HIS A 308 -15.51 -24.19 0.33
C HIS A 308 -15.99 -23.36 1.52
N LEU A 309 -17.31 -23.29 1.70
CA LEU A 309 -17.91 -22.58 2.82
C LEU A 309 -17.82 -23.41 4.11
N ASN A 310 -17.22 -22.84 5.15
CA ASN A 310 -17.44 -23.24 6.54
C ASN A 310 -18.63 -22.42 7.10
N PRO A 311 -19.79 -23.06 7.34
CA PRO A 311 -20.99 -22.35 7.81
C PRO A 311 -20.92 -21.93 9.28
N ILE A 312 -20.02 -22.51 10.08
CA ILE A 312 -19.89 -22.20 11.51
C ILE A 312 -19.33 -20.78 11.68
N ASP A 313 -18.27 -20.48 10.96
CA ASP A 313 -17.56 -19.20 11.07
C ASP A 313 -17.92 -18.20 9.98
N ASN A 314 -18.78 -18.61 9.03
CA ASN A 314 -19.03 -17.94 7.76
C ASN A 314 -17.70 -17.57 7.10
N SER A 315 -16.87 -18.57 6.83
CA SER A 315 -15.52 -18.42 6.28
C SER A 315 -15.29 -19.36 5.09
N TYR A 316 -14.23 -19.09 4.32
CA TYR A 316 -13.77 -19.97 3.26
C TYR A 316 -12.58 -20.82 3.67
N TRP A 317 -12.46 -21.99 3.03
CA TRP A 317 -11.21 -22.74 2.89
C TRP A 317 -11.16 -23.34 1.48
N TRP A 318 -10.00 -23.78 1.01
CA TRP A 318 -9.81 -24.30 -0.35
C TRP A 318 -8.55 -25.19 -0.44
N PHE A 319 -8.43 -25.91 -1.56
CA PHE A 319 -7.28 -26.78 -1.86
C PHE A 319 -6.20 -26.02 -2.65
N TYR A 320 -4.94 -26.40 -2.45
CA TYR A 320 -3.78 -25.80 -3.15
C TYR A 320 -3.92 -25.92 -4.68
N HIS A 321 -4.20 -27.12 -5.18
CA HIS A 321 -4.47 -27.38 -6.59
C HIS A 321 -5.97 -27.38 -6.92
N GLY A 322 -6.77 -26.60 -6.20
CA GLY A 322 -8.23 -26.66 -6.24
C GLY A 322 -8.89 -26.27 -7.58
N TRP A 323 -8.14 -26.12 -8.68
CA TRP A 323 -8.64 -25.73 -9.99
C TRP A 323 -8.02 -26.55 -11.12
N SER A 324 -8.84 -27.22 -11.94
CA SER A 324 -8.45 -27.57 -13.31
C SER A 324 -9.70 -27.86 -14.16
N LYS A 325 -10.13 -26.86 -14.93
CA LYS A 325 -11.27 -27.02 -15.85
C LYS A 325 -10.89 -27.79 -17.14
N GLY A 326 -9.60 -28.05 -17.37
CA GLY A 326 -9.07 -28.68 -18.58
C GLY A 326 -9.16 -30.21 -18.65
N LEU A 327 -9.70 -30.91 -17.64
CA LEU A 327 -9.48 -32.36 -17.48
C LEU A 327 -10.70 -33.28 -17.48
N ILE A 328 -11.96 -32.83 -17.66
CA ILE A 328 -13.09 -33.75 -17.42
C ILE A 328 -14.16 -33.80 -18.51
N GLU A 329 -14.20 -34.96 -19.19
CA GLU A 329 -15.42 -35.77 -19.30
C GLU A 329 -15.08 -37.27 -19.14
N PRO A 330 -15.77 -38.03 -18.26
CA PRO A 330 -15.54 -39.46 -18.08
C PRO A 330 -16.38 -40.27 -19.08
N SER A 331 -15.84 -40.55 -20.27
CA SER A 331 -16.40 -41.61 -21.11
C SER A 331 -15.35 -42.31 -21.98
N LYS A 332 -14.50 -43.15 -21.38
CA LYS A 332 -13.98 -44.45 -21.92
C LYS A 332 -12.74 -44.94 -21.15
N ASN A 333 -12.57 -46.26 -21.16
CA ASN A 333 -11.69 -47.07 -20.31
C ASN A 333 -10.16 -46.79 -20.40
N SER A 334 -9.67 -45.94 -21.31
CA SER A 334 -8.24 -45.57 -21.36
C SER A 334 -7.95 -44.19 -20.75
N CYS A 335 -8.74 -43.16 -21.06
CA CYS A 335 -8.56 -41.81 -20.48
C CYS A 335 -9.15 -41.73 -19.04
N ALA A 336 -10.00 -42.67 -18.62
CA ALA A 336 -10.60 -42.69 -17.28
C ALA A 336 -9.57 -42.86 -16.14
N ASN A 337 -8.49 -43.62 -16.33
CA ASN A 337 -7.47 -43.81 -15.28
C ASN A 337 -6.58 -42.56 -15.14
N ASP A 338 -6.19 -41.94 -16.26
CA ASP A 338 -5.44 -40.67 -16.26
C ASP A 338 -6.28 -39.52 -15.70
N CYS A 339 -7.56 -39.44 -16.04
CA CYS A 339 -8.49 -38.46 -15.46
C CYS A 339 -8.69 -38.69 -13.95
N ARG A 340 -8.78 -39.94 -13.48
CA ARG A 340 -8.88 -40.27 -12.05
C ARG A 340 -7.66 -39.80 -11.27
N ARG A 341 -6.45 -40.07 -11.78
CA ARG A 341 -5.18 -39.62 -11.19
C ARG A 341 -5.06 -38.09 -11.18
N ALA A 342 -5.58 -37.43 -12.22
CA ALA A 342 -5.55 -35.97 -12.29
C ALA A 342 -6.57 -35.31 -11.35
N CYS A 343 -7.74 -35.93 -11.11
CA CYS A 343 -8.73 -35.43 -10.16
C CYS A 343 -8.31 -35.58 -8.69
N SER A 344 -7.59 -36.65 -8.33
CA SER A 344 -7.07 -36.81 -6.97
C SER A 344 -6.06 -35.72 -6.63
N ASN A 345 -5.16 -35.40 -7.58
CA ASN A 345 -4.12 -34.38 -7.42
C ASN A 345 -4.65 -32.98 -7.07
N LEU A 346 -5.84 -32.59 -7.56
CA LEU A 346 -6.44 -31.27 -7.29
C LEU A 346 -6.83 -31.07 -5.81
N THR A 347 -7.03 -32.19 -5.10
CA THR A 347 -7.48 -32.19 -3.69
C THR A 347 -6.49 -32.83 -2.74
N THR A 348 -5.29 -33.17 -3.23
CA THR A 348 -4.24 -33.83 -2.44
C THR A 348 -3.80 -32.98 -1.26
N PHE A 349 -3.74 -31.65 -1.41
CA PHE A 349 -3.23 -30.75 -0.38
C PHE A 349 -4.18 -29.61 -0.06
N LEU A 350 -4.34 -29.31 1.24
CA LEU A 350 -4.94 -28.07 1.68
C LEU A 350 -4.00 -26.90 1.34
N GLU A 351 -4.60 -25.75 1.02
CA GLU A 351 -3.83 -24.53 0.86
C GLU A 351 -3.17 -24.16 2.20
N ASP A 352 -1.87 -23.87 2.14
CA ASP A 352 -1.15 -23.32 3.29
C ASP A 352 -1.30 -21.80 3.36
N PHE A 353 -1.16 -21.27 4.57
CA PHE A 353 -1.29 -19.84 4.84
C PHE A 353 -0.30 -18.99 4.02
N GLY A 354 0.89 -19.50 3.75
CA GLY A 354 1.88 -18.79 2.94
C GLY A 354 1.43 -18.59 1.51
N HIS A 355 0.97 -19.65 0.86
CA HIS A 355 0.49 -19.57 -0.52
C HIS A 355 -0.87 -18.87 -0.65
N ALA A 356 -1.68 -18.90 0.40
CA ALA A 356 -2.98 -18.23 0.42
C ALA A 356 -2.88 -16.72 0.14
N ASP A 357 -1.77 -16.06 0.46
CA ASP A 357 -1.61 -14.63 0.16
C ASP A 357 -1.53 -14.34 -1.35
N PHE A 358 -1.04 -15.28 -2.16
CA PHE A 358 -1.01 -15.18 -3.62
C PHE A 358 -2.39 -15.46 -4.21
N THR A 359 -3.12 -16.44 -3.65
CA THR A 359 -4.54 -16.67 -3.99
C THR A 359 -5.38 -15.42 -3.66
N MET A 360 -5.04 -14.69 -2.60
CA MET A 360 -5.77 -13.48 -2.22
C MET A 360 -5.35 -12.23 -3.00
N GLU A 361 -4.35 -12.28 -3.87
CA GLU A 361 -3.85 -11.08 -4.56
C GLU A 361 -4.94 -10.42 -5.43
N PHE A 362 -5.68 -11.20 -6.23
CA PHE A 362 -6.77 -10.65 -7.04
C PHE A 362 -7.94 -10.15 -6.18
N PRO A 363 -8.51 -10.93 -5.23
CA PRO A 363 -9.53 -10.42 -4.32
C PRO A 363 -9.15 -9.11 -3.61
N MET A 364 -7.93 -8.99 -3.09
CA MET A 364 -7.47 -7.79 -2.37
C MET A 364 -7.38 -6.57 -3.29
N HIS A 365 -6.80 -6.73 -4.48
CA HIS A 365 -6.71 -5.65 -5.46
C HIS A 365 -8.07 -5.26 -6.05
N SER A 366 -9.02 -6.20 -6.09
CA SER A 366 -10.35 -6.00 -6.67
C SER A 366 -11.33 -5.24 -5.78
N ILE A 367 -11.00 -5.00 -4.50
CA ILE A 367 -11.87 -4.29 -3.54
C ILE A 367 -12.48 -3.00 -4.12
N PRO A 368 -11.72 -2.05 -4.70
CA PRO A 368 -12.29 -0.83 -5.28
C PRO A 368 -13.04 -1.05 -6.61
N PHE A 369 -12.95 -2.23 -7.21
CA PHE A 369 -13.54 -2.55 -8.52
C PHE A 369 -14.80 -3.43 -8.44
N GLY A 370 -15.07 -4.03 -7.28
CA GLY A 370 -16.33 -4.76 -7.02
C GLY A 370 -16.49 -6.08 -7.77
N TYR A 371 -15.40 -6.83 -8.01
CA TYR A 371 -15.49 -8.16 -8.63
C TYR A 371 -16.08 -9.22 -7.69
N PHE A 372 -15.96 -9.02 -6.38
CA PHE A 372 -16.53 -9.89 -5.36
C PHE A 372 -17.50 -9.08 -4.49
N SER A 373 -18.62 -9.71 -4.12
CA SER A 373 -19.56 -9.09 -3.18
C SER A 373 -18.96 -8.99 -1.77
N ASP A 374 -19.47 -8.07 -0.96
CA ASP A 374 -19.07 -7.93 0.45
C ASP A 374 -19.20 -9.25 1.21
N GLY A 375 -20.20 -10.08 0.89
CA GLY A 375 -20.37 -11.40 1.50
C GLY A 375 -19.21 -12.36 1.24
N HIS A 376 -18.60 -12.33 0.05
CA HIS A 376 -17.39 -13.12 -0.24
C HIS A 376 -16.17 -12.55 0.48
N MET A 377 -16.02 -11.22 0.49
CA MET A 377 -14.92 -10.55 1.17
C MET A 377 -14.96 -10.78 2.70
N ILE A 378 -16.14 -10.77 3.30
CA ILE A 378 -16.37 -11.10 4.71
C ILE A 378 -15.97 -12.56 5.00
N ARG A 379 -16.22 -13.49 4.08
CA ARG A 379 -15.81 -14.89 4.27
C ARG A 379 -14.30 -15.06 4.26
N TRP A 380 -13.57 -14.42 3.34
CA TRP A 380 -12.10 -14.44 3.37
C TRP A 380 -11.53 -13.70 4.60
N ARG A 381 -12.17 -12.60 5.01
CA ARG A 381 -11.87 -11.91 6.27
C ARG A 381 -12.01 -12.87 7.46
N ASN A 382 -13.10 -13.63 7.52
CA ASN A 382 -13.35 -14.59 8.59
C ASN A 382 -12.40 -15.80 8.52
N THR A 383 -11.98 -16.23 7.32
CA THR A 383 -10.91 -17.22 7.16
C THR A 383 -9.66 -16.74 7.90
N PHE A 384 -9.18 -15.53 7.62
CA PHE A 384 -8.00 -15.00 8.28
C PHE A 384 -8.21 -14.81 9.79
N ALA A 385 -9.28 -14.11 10.18
CA ALA A 385 -9.47 -13.68 11.56
C ALA A 385 -9.92 -14.80 12.53
N LYS A 386 -10.61 -15.83 12.03
CA LYS A 386 -11.22 -16.88 12.88
C LYS A 386 -10.61 -18.26 12.69
N LEU A 387 -10.09 -18.57 11.49
CA LEU A 387 -9.48 -19.87 11.21
C LEU A 387 -7.96 -19.80 11.28
N ILE A 388 -7.34 -18.83 10.59
CA ILE A 388 -5.87 -18.76 10.50
C ILE A 388 -5.28 -18.21 11.80
N TRP A 389 -5.85 -17.14 12.35
CA TRP A 389 -5.39 -16.56 13.61
C TRP A 389 -5.69 -17.48 14.81
N ASP A 390 -4.64 -17.82 15.56
CA ASP A 390 -4.69 -18.63 16.78
C ASP A 390 -4.26 -17.81 18.00
N PRO A 391 -5.19 -17.19 18.75
CA PRO A 391 -4.84 -16.43 19.95
C PRO A 391 -4.40 -17.32 21.12
N TYR A 392 -4.55 -18.64 21.03
CA TYR A 392 -4.29 -19.59 22.11
C TYR A 392 -3.10 -20.52 21.84
N HIS A 393 -2.32 -20.22 20.80
CA HIS A 393 -1.20 -21.04 20.41
C HIS A 393 -0.19 -21.22 21.58
N PRO A 394 0.41 -22.43 21.79
CA PRO A 394 1.20 -22.74 22.98
C PRO A 394 2.44 -21.86 23.23
N LEU A 395 2.94 -21.18 22.19
CA LEU A 395 4.08 -20.26 22.27
C LEU A 395 3.67 -18.78 22.36
N GLY A 396 2.37 -18.49 22.49
CA GLY A 396 1.78 -17.15 22.38
C GLY A 396 0.97 -17.01 21.09
N PRO A 397 0.11 -15.96 20.99
CA PRO A 397 -0.76 -15.74 19.84
C PRO A 397 -0.03 -15.85 18.49
N GLY A 398 -0.61 -16.57 17.53
CA GLY A 398 0.04 -16.84 16.26
C GLY A 398 -0.89 -17.23 15.12
N PHE A 399 -0.35 -17.92 14.11
CA PHE A 399 -1.09 -18.29 12.90
C PHE A 399 -0.96 -19.79 12.60
N HIS A 400 -2.08 -20.42 12.26
CA HIS A 400 -2.12 -21.79 11.75
C HIS A 400 -1.44 -21.89 10.38
N THR A 401 -0.85 -23.05 10.08
CA THR A 401 -0.16 -23.29 8.81
C THR A 401 -1.12 -23.56 7.65
N ALA A 402 -2.28 -24.14 7.91
CA ALA A 402 -3.32 -24.35 6.90
C ALA A 402 -4.45 -23.31 7.04
N ILE A 403 -5.04 -22.90 5.92
CA ILE A 403 -6.12 -21.90 5.93
C ILE A 403 -7.40 -22.36 6.64
N ILE A 404 -7.56 -23.67 6.83
CA ILE A 404 -8.70 -24.25 7.55
C ILE A 404 -8.55 -24.12 9.09
N GLY A 405 -7.42 -23.61 9.58
CA GLY A 405 -7.13 -23.49 11.01
C GLY A 405 -6.56 -24.76 11.64
N SER A 406 -5.81 -25.54 10.88
CA SER A 406 -5.11 -26.73 11.38
C SER A 406 -3.58 -26.55 11.32
N MET A 407 -2.88 -27.27 12.20
CA MET A 407 -1.42 -27.41 12.19
C MET A 407 -0.98 -28.67 11.42
N ASP A 408 -1.82 -29.15 10.49
CA ASP A 408 -1.70 -30.49 9.90
C ASP A 408 -0.49 -30.64 8.96
N ASP A 409 0.03 -31.86 8.85
CA ASP A 409 1.17 -32.22 7.98
C ASP A 409 0.77 -32.34 6.49
N ASP A 410 -0.52 -32.32 6.16
CA ASP A 410 -1.10 -32.52 4.82
C ASP A 410 -1.19 -31.21 3.98
N VAL A 411 -0.27 -30.26 4.18
CA VAL A 411 -0.15 -29.00 3.39
C VAL A 411 0.92 -29.11 2.29
N SER A 412 0.70 -28.44 1.15
CA SER A 412 1.47 -28.63 -0.10
C SER A 412 2.95 -28.26 -0.01
N PHE A 413 3.32 -27.35 0.91
CA PHE A 413 4.68 -26.85 1.01
C PHE A 413 5.12 -26.61 2.45
N ILE A 414 6.18 -27.33 2.84
CA ILE A 414 6.69 -27.36 4.20
C ILE A 414 8.15 -26.88 4.22
N PRO A 415 8.43 -25.57 4.24
CA PRO A 415 9.67 -25.09 4.83
C PRO A 415 9.57 -25.10 6.37
N CYS A 416 8.35 -25.09 6.91
CA CYS A 416 8.14 -24.60 8.26
C CYS A 416 7.51 -25.59 9.27
N LYS A 417 6.98 -26.77 8.92
CA LYS A 417 6.41 -27.79 9.87
C LYS A 417 5.78 -27.22 11.16
N GLY A 418 4.80 -26.31 11.05
CA GLY A 418 4.15 -25.74 12.24
C GLY A 418 5.03 -24.81 13.10
N ILE A 419 6.18 -24.36 12.58
CA ILE A 419 7.07 -23.40 13.24
C ILE A 419 6.60 -21.99 12.89
N PHE A 420 6.05 -21.34 13.91
CA PHE A 420 5.56 -19.96 13.92
C PHE A 420 6.62 -18.91 13.51
N ASP A 421 7.91 -19.13 13.83
CA ASP A 421 9.01 -18.20 13.52
C ASP A 421 9.80 -18.59 12.24
N CYS A 422 9.09 -19.07 11.22
CA CYS A 422 9.71 -19.39 9.95
C CYS A 422 9.88 -18.12 9.12
N ASN A 423 11.12 -17.85 8.65
CA ASN A 423 11.43 -16.68 7.83
C ASN A 423 10.52 -16.53 6.59
N GLY A 424 9.97 -17.63 6.06
CA GLY A 424 9.08 -17.61 4.89
C GLY A 424 7.67 -17.06 5.15
N PHE A 425 7.18 -17.05 6.39
CA PHE A 425 5.80 -16.63 6.71
C PHE A 425 5.71 -15.30 7.47
N TRP A 426 6.83 -14.76 7.91
CA TRP A 426 6.87 -13.57 8.76
C TRP A 426 6.20 -12.32 8.14
N GLY A 427 6.30 -12.14 6.81
CA GLY A 427 5.62 -11.04 6.11
C GLY A 427 4.16 -11.29 5.73
N VAL A 428 3.72 -12.55 5.75
CA VAL A 428 2.44 -12.98 5.17
C VAL A 428 1.23 -12.37 5.90
N PRO A 429 1.17 -12.33 7.26
CA PRO A 429 0.05 -11.69 7.95
C PRO A 429 -0.22 -10.24 7.52
N LEU A 430 0.84 -9.50 7.19
CA LEU A 430 0.75 -8.10 6.77
C LEU A 430 0.03 -7.96 5.41
N MET A 431 0.11 -8.99 4.56
CA MET A 431 -0.54 -8.99 3.24
C MET A 431 -2.06 -9.07 3.33
N PHE A 432 -2.60 -9.66 4.41
CA PHE A 432 -4.04 -9.78 4.65
C PHE A 432 -4.67 -8.51 5.21
N MET A 433 -3.86 -7.50 5.55
CA MET A 433 -4.33 -6.26 6.15
C MET A 433 -5.55 -5.65 5.43
N PRO A 434 -5.63 -5.55 4.08
CA PRO A 434 -6.75 -4.90 3.40
C PRO A 434 -8.16 -5.46 3.74
N LEU A 435 -8.26 -6.67 4.28
CA LEU A 435 -9.52 -7.24 4.77
C LEU A 435 -10.08 -6.50 6.01
N TYR A 436 -9.31 -5.62 6.66
CA TYR A 436 -9.80 -4.76 7.74
C TYR A 436 -11.03 -3.94 7.34
N LYS A 437 -11.19 -3.64 6.04
CA LYS A 437 -12.35 -2.93 5.49
C LYS A 437 -13.67 -3.68 5.72
N PHE A 438 -13.60 -4.98 5.97
CA PHE A 438 -14.75 -5.84 6.21
C PHE A 438 -14.90 -6.23 7.70
N ASP A 439 -14.07 -5.66 8.60
CA ASP A 439 -14.26 -5.83 10.04
C ASP A 439 -15.59 -5.21 10.50
N GLY A 440 -16.44 -6.01 11.15
CA GLY A 440 -17.75 -5.56 11.62
C GLY A 440 -18.73 -5.18 10.50
N ALA A 441 -18.46 -5.54 9.24
CA ALA A 441 -19.29 -5.16 8.09
C ALA A 441 -20.70 -5.79 8.12
N ASP A 442 -20.85 -6.96 8.75
CA ASP A 442 -22.15 -7.57 9.01
C ASP A 442 -22.16 -8.37 10.33
N ALA A 443 -23.30 -9.02 10.64
CA ALA A 443 -23.48 -9.81 11.86
C ALA A 443 -22.57 -11.06 11.96
N THR A 444 -21.92 -11.46 10.86
CA THR A 444 -20.99 -12.60 10.81
C THR A 444 -19.53 -12.16 10.88
N ALA A 445 -19.21 -10.91 10.53
CA ALA A 445 -17.89 -10.30 10.60
C ALA A 445 -17.53 -9.86 12.04
N THR A 446 -17.74 -10.74 13.01
CA THR A 446 -17.48 -10.47 14.42
C THR A 446 -16.00 -10.54 14.76
N SER A 447 -15.62 -9.96 15.89
CA SER A 447 -14.27 -10.05 16.46
C SER A 447 -13.76 -11.50 16.54
N PRO A 448 -12.42 -11.71 16.48
CA PRO A 448 -11.37 -10.68 16.44
C PRO A 448 -11.29 -9.93 15.09
N ASN A 449 -10.81 -8.69 15.10
CA ASN A 449 -10.70 -7.85 13.90
C ASN A 449 -9.36 -8.05 13.20
N VAL A 450 -9.35 -8.03 11.86
CA VAL A 450 -8.11 -8.10 11.07
C VAL A 450 -7.19 -6.95 11.45
N TYR A 451 -7.73 -5.74 11.59
CA TYR A 451 -6.95 -4.56 11.99
C TYR A 451 -6.17 -4.81 13.30
N ASP A 452 -6.87 -5.27 14.33
CA ASP A 452 -6.30 -5.47 15.67
C ASP A 452 -5.29 -6.63 15.68
N ILE A 453 -5.58 -7.72 14.95
CA ILE A 453 -4.67 -8.87 14.81
C ILE A 453 -3.36 -8.42 14.17
N VAL A 454 -3.42 -7.76 13.01
CA VAL A 454 -2.22 -7.45 12.23
C VAL A 454 -1.43 -6.30 12.85
N MET A 455 -2.08 -5.28 13.42
CA MET A 455 -1.38 -4.22 14.16
C MET A 455 -0.73 -4.76 15.45
N GLY A 456 -1.41 -5.67 16.15
CA GLY A 456 -0.85 -6.37 17.31
C GLY A 456 0.38 -7.19 16.95
N TYR A 457 0.30 -7.98 15.88
CA TYR A 457 1.43 -8.73 15.35
C TYR A 457 2.58 -7.81 14.94
N TYR A 458 2.28 -6.70 14.27
CA TYR A 458 3.31 -5.74 13.91
C TYR A 458 4.06 -5.21 15.14
N GLN A 459 3.31 -4.74 16.14
CA GLN A 459 3.89 -4.15 17.34
C GLN A 459 4.74 -5.15 18.14
N ASN A 460 4.30 -6.40 18.22
CA ASN A 460 4.94 -7.40 19.08
C ASN A 460 6.10 -8.13 18.39
N ASP A 461 6.00 -8.37 17.07
CA ASP A 461 6.87 -9.32 16.38
C ASP A 461 7.60 -8.70 15.16
N VAL A 462 7.08 -7.59 14.60
CA VAL A 462 7.63 -7.01 13.35
C VAL A 462 8.42 -5.73 13.59
N GLU A 463 7.93 -4.85 14.46
CA GLU A 463 8.48 -3.51 14.67
C GLU A 463 9.96 -3.56 15.04
N GLN A 464 10.35 -4.45 15.96
CA GLN A 464 11.74 -4.57 16.39
C GLN A 464 12.66 -4.97 15.23
N ALA A 465 12.24 -5.91 14.38
CA ALA A 465 12.98 -6.35 13.21
C ALA A 465 13.11 -5.24 12.15
N VAL A 466 12.09 -4.39 12.00
CA VAL A 466 12.14 -3.19 11.17
C VAL A 466 13.14 -2.18 11.74
N ILE A 467 13.13 -1.98 13.05
CA ILE A 467 14.06 -1.06 13.73
C ILE A 467 15.51 -1.55 13.60
N THR A 468 15.77 -2.86 13.73
CA THR A 468 17.11 -3.44 13.70
C THR A 468 17.61 -3.80 12.30
N ASN A 469 16.77 -3.68 11.28
CA ASN A 469 17.04 -4.14 9.91
C ASN A 469 17.39 -5.64 9.86
N ASP A 470 16.53 -6.46 10.44
CA ASP A 470 16.64 -7.91 10.37
C ASP A 470 16.49 -8.42 8.92
N THR A 471 17.23 -9.48 8.57
CA THR A 471 17.20 -10.15 7.27
C THR A 471 15.92 -10.93 7.01
N LYS A 472 15.04 -11.08 8.01
CA LYS A 472 13.68 -11.63 7.87
C LYS A 472 12.77 -10.79 6.95
N GLN A 473 13.17 -9.56 6.61
CA GLN A 473 12.43 -8.71 5.69
C GLN A 473 12.53 -9.24 4.25
N SER A 474 11.42 -9.20 3.51
CA SER A 474 11.36 -9.46 2.08
C SER A 474 10.61 -8.32 1.38
N ASN A 475 10.69 -8.21 0.05
CA ASN A 475 9.89 -7.21 -0.68
C ASN A 475 8.39 -7.42 -0.48
N ARG A 476 7.95 -8.67 -0.36
CA ARG A 476 6.58 -9.03 0.02
C ARG A 476 6.21 -8.50 1.40
N SER A 477 7.11 -8.66 2.39
CA SER A 477 6.93 -8.08 3.73
C SER A 477 6.87 -6.55 3.68
N ILE A 478 7.69 -5.90 2.85
CA ILE A 478 7.71 -4.44 2.66
C ILE A 478 6.43 -3.95 1.99
N TYR A 479 5.89 -4.72 1.05
CA TYR A 479 4.58 -4.42 0.48
C TYR A 479 3.48 -4.56 1.53
N GLY A 480 3.51 -5.61 2.36
CA GLY A 480 2.65 -5.76 3.53
C GLY A 480 2.75 -4.59 4.52
N LEU A 481 3.96 -4.09 4.83
CA LEU A 481 4.17 -2.91 5.67
C LEU A 481 3.51 -1.65 5.09
N SER A 482 3.48 -1.49 3.77
CA SER A 482 2.78 -0.37 3.14
C SER A 482 1.26 -0.51 3.24
N ARG A 483 0.72 -1.74 3.15
CA ARG A 483 -0.71 -2.04 3.39
C ARG A 483 -1.09 -1.76 4.85
N LEU A 484 -0.20 -2.08 5.79
CA LEU A 484 -0.31 -1.74 7.21
C LEU A 484 -0.37 -0.23 7.44
N ALA A 485 0.58 0.53 6.87
CA ALA A 485 0.59 1.98 6.94
C ALA A 485 -0.70 2.57 6.35
N SER A 486 -1.19 2.03 5.23
CA SER A 486 -2.45 2.47 4.61
C SER A 486 -3.66 2.25 5.51
N ALA A 487 -3.77 1.08 6.14
CA ALA A 487 -4.85 0.79 7.06
C ALA A 487 -4.80 1.66 8.33
N GLN A 488 -3.60 1.87 8.89
CA GLN A 488 -3.41 2.77 10.02
C GLN A 488 -3.84 4.20 9.67
N TRP A 489 -3.42 4.71 8.51
CA TRP A 489 -3.81 6.04 8.05
C TRP A 489 -5.30 6.15 7.72
N ASP A 490 -5.96 5.08 7.30
CA ASP A 490 -7.41 5.06 7.11
C ASP A 490 -8.15 5.16 8.45
N LYS A 491 -7.78 4.33 9.43
CA LYS A 491 -8.45 4.23 10.73
C LYS A 491 -8.08 5.36 11.69
N GLU A 492 -6.82 5.78 11.74
CA GLU A 492 -6.28 6.59 12.83
C GLU A 492 -5.85 8.00 12.39
N CYS A 493 -5.73 8.90 13.37
CA CYS A 493 -5.23 10.26 13.15
C CYS A 493 -3.71 10.24 13.21
N THR A 494 -3.12 9.79 12.13
CA THR A 494 -1.68 9.59 12.06
C THR A 494 -0.92 10.92 12.05
N ASN A 495 0.23 10.90 12.70
CA ASN A 495 1.25 11.91 12.53
C ASN A 495 2.06 11.59 11.27
N ASN A 496 2.69 12.61 10.68
CA ASN A 496 3.62 12.42 9.58
C ASN A 496 4.93 13.13 9.89
N THR A 497 6.04 12.39 9.88
CA THR A 497 7.37 12.96 10.03
C THR A 497 8.11 12.97 8.69
N LEU A 498 8.60 14.14 8.32
CA LEU A 498 9.47 14.36 7.18
C LEU A 498 10.89 14.61 7.71
N TYR A 499 11.81 13.68 7.48
CA TYR A 499 13.21 13.81 7.92
C TYR A 499 14.03 14.65 6.94
N ASN A 500 14.95 14.01 6.20
CA ASN A 500 15.89 14.66 5.31
C ASN A 500 15.39 14.68 3.87
N ARG A 501 15.36 15.86 3.23
CA ARG A 501 14.91 16.00 1.83
C ARG A 501 15.23 17.37 1.24
N ASP A 502 15.69 17.39 -0.01
CA ASP A 502 15.57 18.57 -0.87
C ASP A 502 14.31 18.44 -1.73
N VAL A 503 13.39 19.40 -1.64
CA VAL A 503 12.16 19.42 -2.42
C VAL A 503 12.42 20.22 -3.69
N VAL A 504 12.50 19.51 -4.82
CA VAL A 504 12.87 20.05 -6.15
C VAL A 504 11.70 20.05 -7.16
N TYR A 505 10.48 19.79 -6.68
CA TYR A 505 9.24 19.76 -7.46
C TYR A 505 8.06 20.14 -6.58
N ASP A 506 6.96 20.55 -7.20
CA ASP A 506 5.74 20.93 -6.49
C ASP A 506 5.19 19.75 -5.69
N GLN A 507 5.05 19.94 -4.37
CA GLN A 507 4.71 18.88 -3.44
C GLN A 507 3.83 19.38 -2.30
N ASP A 508 2.71 18.70 -2.11
CA ASP A 508 1.83 18.94 -0.98
C ASP A 508 2.05 17.87 0.09
N PHE A 509 2.28 18.27 1.32
CA PHE A 509 2.42 17.37 2.46
C PHE A 509 1.24 17.55 3.41
N PHE A 510 0.78 16.44 3.98
CA PHE A 510 -0.26 16.49 5.00
C PHE A 510 -0.08 15.48 6.13
N ALA A 511 -0.78 15.73 7.22
CA ALA A 511 -1.01 14.81 8.33
C ALA A 511 -2.42 15.00 8.88
N LYS A 512 -3.12 13.92 9.23
CA LYS A 512 -4.44 14.00 9.89
C LYS A 512 -4.34 14.63 11.28
N ASN A 513 -3.18 14.53 11.93
CA ASN A 513 -2.92 15.13 13.24
C ASN A 513 -1.76 16.14 13.21
N ILE A 514 -0.52 15.68 13.38
CA ILE A 514 0.68 16.53 13.44
C ILE A 514 1.57 16.24 12.24
N LEU A 515 1.94 17.30 11.49
CA LEU A 515 2.98 17.25 10.47
C LEU A 515 4.28 17.81 11.07
N THR A 516 5.32 16.97 11.12
CA THR A 516 6.62 17.35 11.67
C THR A 516 7.68 17.32 10.59
N ILE A 517 8.38 18.43 10.38
CA ILE A 517 9.56 18.55 9.54
C ILE A 517 10.76 18.53 10.47
N ALA A 518 11.46 17.40 10.48
CA ALA A 518 12.51 17.06 11.43
C ALA A 518 13.78 16.51 10.74
N PRO A 519 14.48 17.31 9.93
CA PRO A 519 15.88 16.99 9.64
C PRO A 519 16.69 17.03 10.95
N GLN A 520 17.90 16.46 10.96
CA GLN A 520 18.79 16.44 12.14
C GLN A 520 18.21 15.69 13.35
N GLN A 521 17.23 14.81 13.15
CA GLN A 521 16.58 14.05 14.23
C GLN A 521 17.37 12.80 14.60
N THR A 522 18.63 12.97 15.04
CA THR A 522 19.58 11.87 15.31
C THR A 522 19.17 10.91 16.44
N THR A 523 18.16 11.26 17.23
CA THR A 523 17.60 10.42 18.30
C THR A 523 16.49 9.50 17.83
N ASP A 524 15.98 9.69 16.61
CA ASP A 524 14.94 8.85 16.04
C ASP A 524 15.57 7.74 15.19
N VAL A 525 15.18 6.49 15.44
CA VAL A 525 15.74 5.32 14.74
C VAL A 525 15.36 5.27 13.27
N PHE A 526 14.32 6.00 12.84
CA PHE A 526 13.87 6.06 11.45
C PHE A 526 14.52 7.19 10.65
N TYR A 527 15.34 8.04 11.29
CA TYR A 527 16.07 9.12 10.64
C TYR A 527 17.24 8.63 9.75
N THR A 528 17.69 7.38 9.92
CA THR A 528 18.76 6.76 9.12
C THR A 528 18.32 5.42 8.54
N LYS A 529 18.88 5.04 7.38
CA LYS A 529 18.52 3.77 6.72
C LYS A 529 18.98 2.53 7.49
N ASN A 530 20.10 2.60 8.22
CA ASN A 530 20.77 1.42 8.80
C ASN A 530 21.25 1.62 10.25
N ASN A 531 20.65 2.52 11.02
CA ASN A 531 21.07 2.88 12.40
C ASN A 531 22.53 3.36 12.51
N SER A 532 23.19 3.70 11.39
CA SER A 532 24.58 4.14 11.39
C SER A 532 24.78 5.55 11.97
N GLY A 533 23.70 6.26 12.25
CA GLY A 533 23.75 7.70 12.57
C GLY A 533 24.02 8.58 11.34
N VAL A 534 24.23 8.00 10.15
CA VAL A 534 24.45 8.74 8.91
C VAL A 534 23.09 9.16 8.30
N PRO A 535 22.84 10.47 8.16
CA PRO A 535 21.62 11.00 7.55
C PRO A 535 21.36 10.40 6.17
N SER A 536 20.13 10.00 5.90
CA SER A 536 19.72 9.48 4.59
C SER A 536 18.36 10.04 4.18
N PRO A 537 18.23 10.62 2.97
CA PRO A 537 16.92 10.91 2.39
C PRO A 537 16.22 9.59 2.02
N PHE A 538 14.97 9.44 2.42
CA PHE A 538 14.11 8.32 2.00
C PHE A 538 13.31 8.63 0.73
N ALA A 539 13.23 9.92 0.39
CA ALA A 539 12.56 10.47 -0.78
C ALA A 539 13.57 11.03 -1.79
N ASP A 540 13.23 10.97 -3.08
CA ASP A 540 14.07 11.55 -4.14
C ASP A 540 14.02 13.09 -4.14
N PRO A 541 15.14 13.75 -4.47
CA PRO A 541 16.44 13.17 -4.84
C PRO A 541 17.24 12.63 -3.64
N GLU A 542 17.85 11.44 -3.79
CA GLU A 542 18.76 10.89 -2.76
C GLU A 542 20.16 11.55 -2.76
N THR A 543 20.50 12.21 -3.86
CA THR A 543 21.72 13.00 -4.04
C THR A 543 21.34 14.46 -4.31
N PHE A 544 21.84 15.35 -3.48
CA PHE A 544 21.48 16.76 -3.56
C PHE A 544 22.33 17.48 -4.61
N THR A 545 21.69 18.37 -5.38
CA THR A 545 22.30 19.00 -6.57
C THR A 545 23.50 19.89 -6.24
N ASP A 546 23.59 20.39 -5.03
CA ASP A 546 24.72 21.18 -4.54
C ASP A 546 25.82 20.34 -3.87
N GLY A 547 25.66 19.01 -3.81
CA GLY A 547 26.58 18.11 -3.10
C GLY A 547 26.64 18.33 -1.58
N GLY A 548 25.67 19.06 -1.03
CA GLY A 548 25.62 19.45 0.38
C GLY A 548 25.30 18.30 1.33
N SER A 549 25.23 18.63 2.63
CA SER A 549 24.88 17.66 3.68
C SER A 549 23.52 17.02 3.42
N LYS A 550 23.43 15.70 3.61
CA LYS A 550 22.17 14.94 3.61
C LYS A 550 21.34 15.16 4.88
N ASP A 551 21.80 16.01 5.79
CA ASP A 551 21.19 16.28 7.09
C ASP A 551 20.39 17.58 7.11
N ARG A 552 19.41 17.70 6.21
CA ARG A 552 18.64 18.94 6.02
C ARG A 552 17.29 18.69 5.37
N PHE A 553 16.42 19.68 5.50
CA PHE A 553 15.21 19.81 4.72
C PHE A 553 15.23 21.14 3.97
N VAL A 554 15.28 21.12 2.64
CA VAL A 554 15.38 22.34 1.83
C VAL A 554 14.25 22.39 0.81
N ILE A 555 13.56 23.52 0.72
CA ILE A 555 12.64 23.80 -0.38
C ILE A 555 13.40 24.62 -1.42
N GLU A 556 13.54 24.08 -2.63
CA GLU A 556 14.33 24.69 -3.69
C GLU A 556 13.62 25.85 -4.38
N ALA A 557 14.38 26.74 -5.02
CA ALA A 557 13.82 27.88 -5.74
C ALA A 557 12.91 27.41 -6.89
N GLY A 558 11.82 28.12 -7.15
CA GLY A 558 10.85 27.78 -8.19
C GLY A 558 9.91 26.62 -7.85
N THR A 559 9.97 26.07 -6.63
CA THR A 559 9.06 25.01 -6.16
C THR A 559 7.93 25.58 -5.31
N THR A 560 6.74 24.98 -5.43
CA THR A 560 5.58 25.24 -4.57
C THR A 560 5.39 24.09 -3.60
N VAL A 561 5.36 24.40 -2.31
CA VAL A 561 5.14 23.42 -1.25
C VAL A 561 4.00 23.88 -0.36
N ASN A 562 2.91 23.11 -0.33
CA ASN A 562 1.86 23.28 0.67
C ASN A 562 2.05 22.26 1.80
N MET A 563 1.95 22.73 3.04
CA MET A 563 1.97 21.89 4.23
C MET A 563 0.68 22.11 5.01
N ARG A 564 -0.11 21.06 5.18
CA ARG A 564 -1.35 21.12 5.96
C ARG A 564 -1.40 20.06 7.04
N ALA A 565 -1.92 20.41 8.20
CA ALA A 565 -2.11 19.46 9.28
C ALA A 565 -3.44 19.70 9.99
N GLY A 566 -4.01 18.65 10.56
CA GLY A 566 -5.26 18.75 11.31
C GLY A 566 -5.15 19.60 12.57
N GLU A 567 -4.03 19.50 13.29
CA GLU A 567 -3.84 20.19 14.57
C GLU A 567 -2.62 21.12 14.56
N ARG A 568 -1.45 20.62 14.13
CA ARG A 568 -0.19 21.34 14.31
C ARG A 568 0.83 21.00 13.23
N ILE A 569 1.57 22.02 12.80
CA ILE A 569 2.77 21.87 11.98
C ILE A 569 3.98 22.25 12.83
N VAL A 570 5.00 21.40 12.82
CA VAL A 570 6.25 21.59 13.57
C VAL A 570 7.42 21.63 12.61
N VAL A 571 8.10 22.77 12.50
CA VAL A 571 9.32 22.94 11.70
C VAL A 571 10.51 22.99 12.64
N LYS A 572 11.44 22.04 12.53
CA LYS A 572 12.64 21.96 13.36
C LYS A 572 13.88 22.57 12.68
N SER A 573 14.96 22.70 13.44
CA SER A 573 16.27 23.11 12.94
C SER A 573 16.75 22.24 11.78
N GLY A 574 17.48 22.83 10.83
CA GLY A 574 17.92 22.15 9.60
C GLY A 574 16.93 22.29 8.44
N SER A 575 15.77 22.91 8.67
CA SER A 575 14.80 23.27 7.63
C SER A 575 15.08 24.66 7.06
N SER A 576 15.00 24.81 5.73
CA SER A 576 15.12 26.09 5.04
C SER A 576 14.31 26.14 3.74
N ALA A 577 13.98 27.34 3.30
CA ALA A 577 13.30 27.58 2.04
C ALA A 577 14.07 28.64 1.24
N LYS A 578 14.44 28.33 -0.01
CA LYS A 578 15.25 29.22 -0.83
C LYS A 578 14.44 30.37 -1.41
N SER A 579 15.10 31.50 -1.65
CA SER A 579 14.48 32.63 -2.34
C SER A 579 13.90 32.19 -3.70
N GLY A 580 12.66 32.58 -3.98
CA GLY A 580 11.94 32.21 -5.19
C GLY A 580 11.13 30.92 -5.10
N CYS A 581 11.07 30.23 -3.96
CA CYS A 581 10.06 29.21 -3.70
C CYS A 581 8.72 29.82 -3.26
N ASN A 582 7.65 29.04 -3.34
CA ASN A 582 6.36 29.33 -2.71
C ASN A 582 6.11 28.33 -1.59
N PHE A 583 6.26 28.76 -0.34
CA PHE A 583 6.01 27.94 0.83
C PHE A 583 4.75 28.40 1.55
N HIS A 584 3.77 27.49 1.67
CA HIS A 584 2.51 27.76 2.34
C HIS A 584 2.23 26.67 3.38
N ALA A 585 2.12 27.07 4.66
CA ALA A 585 1.81 26.15 5.76
C ALA A 585 0.59 26.64 6.53
N TYR A 586 -0.41 25.77 6.72
CA TYR A 586 -1.65 26.13 7.40
C TYR A 586 -2.29 24.94 8.13
N ILE A 587 -3.13 25.23 9.12
CA ILE A 587 -3.92 24.22 9.79
C ILE A 587 -5.22 24.04 9.03
N ASP A 588 -5.55 22.79 8.71
CA ASP A 588 -6.78 22.37 8.06
C ASP A 588 -7.57 21.48 9.03
N PRO A 589 -8.48 22.06 9.84
CA PRO A 589 -9.24 21.31 10.84
C PRO A 589 -10.11 20.20 10.25
N THR A 590 -10.40 20.23 8.94
CA THR A 590 -11.20 19.21 8.27
C THR A 590 -10.47 17.86 8.24
N LEU A 591 -9.14 17.86 8.09
CA LEU A 591 -8.32 16.64 8.19
C LEU A 591 -8.44 15.97 9.56
N ALA A 592 -8.55 16.79 10.61
CA ALA A 592 -8.75 16.26 11.95
C ALA A 592 -10.17 15.70 12.11
N SER A 593 -11.16 16.16 11.35
CA SER A 593 -12.54 15.65 11.40
C SER A 593 -12.74 14.33 10.66
N GLU A 594 -11.79 13.93 9.80
CA GLU A 594 -11.72 12.57 9.21
C GLU A 594 -11.32 11.51 10.24
N CYS A 595 -10.91 11.94 11.43
CA CYS A 595 -10.65 11.07 12.56
C CYS A 595 -11.93 10.42 13.09
N MET A 596 -11.91 9.11 13.32
CA MET A 596 -12.94 8.49 14.15
C MET A 596 -12.85 9.00 15.60
N ASP A 597 -14.01 9.19 16.23
CA ASP A 597 -14.13 9.74 17.59
C ASP A 597 -13.31 8.89 18.59
N GLY A 598 -12.27 9.48 19.19
CA GLY A 598 -11.36 8.81 20.13
C GLY A 598 -10.07 8.21 19.55
N MET A 599 -9.86 8.19 18.23
CA MET A 599 -8.60 7.69 17.62
C MET A 599 -7.56 8.78 17.32
N ARG A 600 -7.77 9.99 17.86
CA ARG A 600 -6.74 11.04 17.90
C ARG A 600 -5.70 10.70 18.96
N VAL A 601 -4.42 10.84 18.63
CA VAL A 601 -3.37 10.83 19.65
C VAL A 601 -3.65 11.98 20.61
N GLN A 602 -4.19 11.69 21.79
CA GLN A 602 -4.05 12.65 22.88
C GLN A 602 -2.56 12.69 23.22
N ASN A 603 -2.01 13.89 23.32
CA ASN A 603 -0.65 14.08 23.80
C ASN A 603 -0.59 13.78 25.31
N THR A 604 -0.86 12.53 25.70
CA THR A 604 -0.47 12.01 27.00
C THR A 604 1.03 11.83 26.92
N GLN A 605 1.75 12.79 27.49
CA GLN A 605 3.08 12.50 27.99
C GLN A 605 3.02 11.19 28.77
N ASN A 606 3.74 10.18 28.27
CA ASN A 606 4.38 9.13 29.04
C ASN A 606 3.61 8.65 30.28
N THR A 607 2.72 7.67 30.10
CA THR A 607 2.43 6.71 31.17
C THR A 607 2.42 5.30 30.59
N ASN A 608 3.52 4.59 30.84
CA ASN A 608 3.65 3.13 30.86
C ASN A 608 3.75 2.39 29.52
N ARG A 609 4.88 2.56 28.82
CA ARG A 609 5.53 1.42 28.15
C ARG A 609 6.99 1.34 28.62
N ASN A 610 7.29 0.30 29.40
CA ASN A 610 8.65 -0.08 29.75
C ASN A 610 9.32 -0.71 28.53
N ASN A 611 9.86 0.12 27.64
CA ASN A 611 11.07 -0.24 26.89
C ASN A 611 12.06 0.91 27.06
N SER A 612 12.62 0.95 28.27
CA SER A 612 13.74 1.82 28.62
C SER A 612 15.04 1.19 28.12
N VAL A 613 15.58 1.72 27.02
CA VAL A 613 17.01 2.02 27.00
C VAL A 613 17.11 3.54 27.10
N ALA A 614 17.66 3.98 28.22
CA ALA A 614 17.50 5.30 28.77
C ALA A 614 18.07 6.43 27.89
N ALA A 615 17.29 7.50 27.75
CA ALA A 615 17.82 8.84 27.55
C ALA A 615 17.13 9.77 28.57
N THR A 616 17.81 10.04 29.67
CA THR A 616 17.45 11.08 30.62
C THR A 616 17.70 12.43 29.95
N ALA A 617 16.71 12.94 29.22
CA ALA A 617 16.62 14.36 28.90
C ALA A 617 15.22 14.81 29.31
N ILE A 618 15.18 15.56 30.41
CA ILE A 618 13.97 16.21 30.92
C ILE A 618 13.36 17.02 29.76
N PRO A 619 12.07 16.86 29.45
CA PRO A 619 11.42 17.76 28.50
C PRO A 619 11.47 19.16 29.09
N VAL A 620 12.20 20.07 28.45
CA VAL A 620 12.13 21.50 28.77
C VAL A 620 10.74 21.97 28.37
N VAL A 621 9.83 21.96 29.33
CA VAL A 621 8.58 22.72 29.28
C VAL A 621 9.00 24.18 29.23
N PHE A 622 8.80 24.83 28.08
CA PHE A 622 8.87 26.28 28.03
C PHE A 622 7.70 26.84 28.85
N SER A 623 7.98 27.10 30.12
CA SER A 623 7.15 27.96 30.96
C SER A 623 7.13 29.34 30.35
N ASP A 624 5.95 29.82 30.01
CA ASP A 624 5.69 31.23 29.81
C ASP A 624 6.30 32.05 30.96
N LYS A 625 6.86 33.20 30.58
CA LYS A 625 7.48 34.26 31.41
C LYS A 625 8.97 34.08 31.74
N GLN A 626 9.82 34.38 30.76
CA GLN A 626 11.00 35.20 31.04
C GLN A 626 11.17 36.30 30.00
N LYS A 627 10.97 37.53 30.47
CA LYS A 627 11.19 38.78 29.78
C LYS A 627 12.70 38.94 29.54
N ILE A 628 13.19 38.51 28.39
CA ILE A 628 14.53 38.89 27.92
C ILE A 628 14.40 40.25 27.26
N SER A 629 14.97 41.25 27.92
CA SER A 629 15.21 42.58 27.39
C SER A 629 16.26 42.51 26.27
N SER A 630 15.81 42.27 25.05
CA SER A 630 16.53 42.66 23.84
C SER A 630 15.64 43.63 23.08
N SER A 631 16.02 44.90 23.11
CA SER A 631 15.41 46.03 22.44
C SER A 631 15.32 45.82 20.92
N SER A 632 14.24 45.19 20.47
CA SER A 632 13.57 45.48 19.21
C SER A 632 12.11 45.03 19.37
N ILE A 633 11.25 45.96 19.79
CA ILE A 633 9.81 45.71 19.82
C ILE A 633 9.39 45.45 18.36
N PRO A 634 8.72 44.33 18.04
CA PRO A 634 8.15 44.15 16.71
C PRO A 634 7.21 45.33 16.43
N TRP A 635 7.46 46.04 15.35
CA TRP A 635 6.61 47.12 14.85
C TRP A 635 5.19 46.57 14.67
N GLN A 636 4.27 46.92 15.57
CA GLN A 636 2.86 46.52 15.51
C GLN A 636 2.01 47.78 15.55
N PHE A 637 1.06 47.91 14.61
CA PHE A 637 0.03 48.94 14.64
C PHE A 637 -1.19 48.42 15.40
N SER A 638 -2.01 49.31 15.97
CA SER A 638 -3.22 48.91 16.71
C SER A 638 -4.49 49.49 16.10
N ILE A 639 -5.58 48.73 16.19
CA ILE A 639 -6.93 49.12 15.73
C ILE A 639 -7.83 49.28 16.96
N THR A 640 -8.43 50.45 17.13
CA THR A 640 -9.34 50.73 18.26
C THR A 640 -10.55 51.57 17.85
N PRO A 641 -11.79 51.21 18.26
CA PRO A 641 -12.17 49.96 18.93
C PRO A 641 -12.15 48.75 17.98
N ASN A 642 -12.00 47.55 18.52
CA ASN A 642 -12.18 46.28 17.82
C ASN A 642 -12.73 45.23 18.80
N PRO A 643 -13.97 44.73 18.66
CA PRO A 643 -14.93 45.00 17.58
C PRO A 643 -15.37 46.48 17.46
N THR A 644 -15.89 46.87 16.30
CA THR A 644 -16.31 48.24 15.96
C THR A 644 -17.71 48.25 15.31
N SER A 645 -18.43 49.37 15.38
CA SER A 645 -19.65 49.63 14.60
C SER A 645 -19.39 50.04 13.14
N GLY A 646 -18.13 49.93 12.69
CA GLY A 646 -17.66 50.36 11.36
C GLY A 646 -16.67 51.51 11.44
N LEU A 647 -16.66 52.29 12.53
CA LEU A 647 -15.73 53.41 12.72
C LEU A 647 -14.58 53.01 13.67
N PHE A 648 -13.34 53.04 13.19
CA PHE A 648 -12.16 52.70 14.01
C PHE A 648 -10.94 53.55 13.66
N THR A 649 -10.02 53.63 14.60
CA THR A 649 -8.75 54.36 14.46
C THR A 649 -7.60 53.40 14.34
N LEU A 650 -6.74 53.65 13.36
CA LEU A 650 -5.48 52.93 13.16
C LEU A 650 -4.33 53.76 13.76
N GLN A 651 -3.73 53.25 14.84
CA GLN A 651 -2.59 53.86 15.50
C GLN A 651 -1.29 53.20 15.01
N LEU A 652 -0.45 54.00 14.34
CA LEU A 652 0.83 53.56 13.80
C LEU A 652 1.97 53.96 14.74
N PRO A 653 2.96 53.09 14.98
CA PRO A 653 4.21 53.51 15.59
C PRO A 653 5.00 54.33 14.55
N GLU A 654 5.03 55.66 14.70
CA GLU A 654 5.81 56.64 13.90
C GLU A 654 5.40 56.91 12.42
N ASN A 655 5.93 58.02 11.87
CA ASN A 655 5.61 58.62 10.56
C ASN A 655 6.02 57.74 9.36
N LEU A 656 5.24 56.69 9.09
CA LEU A 656 5.41 55.79 7.95
C LEU A 656 4.74 56.34 6.68
N ASN A 657 5.49 56.28 5.57
CA ASN A 657 4.94 56.44 4.22
C ASN A 657 4.57 55.06 3.66
N GLY A 658 3.39 54.95 3.05
CA GLY A 658 2.88 53.69 2.49
C GLY A 658 1.37 53.75 2.25
N GLU A 659 0.73 52.61 2.11
CA GLU A 659 -0.70 52.48 1.80
C GLU A 659 -1.40 51.52 2.74
N ILE A 660 -2.67 51.80 3.01
CA ILE A 660 -3.61 50.94 3.73
C ILE A 660 -4.55 50.32 2.70
N PHE A 661 -4.74 49.01 2.79
CA PHE A 661 -5.74 48.25 2.03
C PHE A 661 -6.67 47.53 3.01
N ILE A 662 -7.97 47.57 2.76
CA ILE A 662 -8.94 46.82 3.55
C ILE A 662 -9.63 45.81 2.67
N TYR A 663 -9.58 44.55 3.09
CA TYR A 663 -10.18 43.42 2.39
C TYR A 663 -11.43 42.93 3.12
N ASN A 664 -12.45 42.56 2.36
CA ASN A 664 -13.55 41.75 2.87
C ASN A 664 -13.16 40.25 2.96
N HIS A 665 -14.07 39.41 3.44
CA HIS A 665 -13.86 37.95 3.56
C HIS A 665 -13.68 37.21 2.23
N LEU A 666 -13.95 37.86 1.09
CA LEU A 666 -13.70 37.34 -0.27
C LEU A 666 -12.39 37.87 -0.87
N SER A 667 -11.53 38.47 -0.04
CA SER A 667 -10.25 39.09 -0.45
C SER A 667 -10.40 40.23 -1.47
N GLN A 668 -11.58 40.86 -1.55
CA GLN A 668 -11.79 42.05 -2.38
C GLN A 668 -11.40 43.31 -1.61
N ILE A 669 -10.66 44.23 -2.25
CA ILE A 669 -10.31 45.53 -1.67
C ILE A 669 -11.57 46.41 -1.64
N ILE A 670 -12.01 46.76 -0.45
CA ILE A 670 -13.19 47.62 -0.22
C ILE A 670 -12.82 49.05 0.20
N HIS A 671 -11.56 49.26 0.62
CA HIS A 671 -11.03 50.58 0.98
C HIS A 671 -9.52 50.61 0.73
N GLN A 672 -9.03 51.72 0.18
CA GLN A 672 -7.60 51.95 -0.03
C GLN A 672 -7.28 53.42 0.25
N GLN A 673 -6.23 53.70 1.01
CA GLN A 673 -5.79 55.07 1.27
C GLN A 673 -4.28 55.15 1.53
N VAL A 674 -3.68 56.31 1.28
CA VAL A 674 -2.28 56.58 1.64
C VAL A 674 -2.16 56.79 3.15
N LEU A 675 -1.11 56.26 3.76
CA LEU A 675 -0.81 56.38 5.19
C LEU A 675 -0.61 57.84 5.60
N ALA A 676 -1.26 58.22 6.70
CA ALA A 676 -0.97 59.42 7.47
C ALA A 676 -1.00 59.08 8.97
N SER A 677 -0.45 59.95 9.82
CA SER A 677 -0.42 59.71 11.26
C SER A 677 -1.84 59.72 11.86
N ASN A 678 -2.20 58.65 12.59
CA ASN A 678 -3.48 58.46 13.29
C ASN A 678 -4.73 58.71 12.43
N GLN A 679 -5.01 57.79 11.49
CA GLN A 679 -6.16 57.88 10.61
C GLN A 679 -7.38 57.14 11.18
N GLN A 680 -8.54 57.79 11.08
CA GLN A 680 -9.84 57.18 11.31
C GLN A 680 -10.33 56.58 9.99
N ILE A 681 -10.88 55.38 10.07
CA ILE A 681 -11.43 54.62 8.94
C ILE A 681 -12.89 54.34 9.23
N ASP A 682 -13.73 54.58 8.23
CA ASP A 682 -15.18 54.37 8.29
C ASP A 682 -15.63 53.29 7.30
N LEU A 683 -16.00 52.14 7.85
CA LEU A 683 -16.63 51.00 7.18
C LEU A 683 -18.11 50.85 7.55
N SER A 684 -18.75 51.87 8.12
CA SER A 684 -20.17 51.80 8.56
C SER A 684 -21.16 51.52 7.42
N SER A 685 -20.76 51.79 6.17
CA SER A 685 -21.52 51.46 4.96
C SER A 685 -21.35 50.01 4.49
N GLN A 686 -20.43 49.26 5.10
CA GLN A 686 -20.11 47.88 4.73
C GLN A 686 -20.93 46.89 5.58
N PRO A 687 -21.24 45.69 5.05
CA PRO A 687 -21.94 44.66 5.81
C PRO A 687 -21.24 44.30 7.13
N LYS A 688 -22.01 43.86 8.13
CA LYS A 688 -21.43 43.31 9.38
C LYS A 688 -20.62 42.06 9.04
N GLY A 689 -19.41 41.94 9.58
CA GLY A 689 -18.50 40.85 9.21
C GLY A 689 -17.05 41.08 9.59
N ILE A 690 -16.19 40.18 9.10
CA ILE A 690 -14.74 40.22 9.32
C ILE A 690 -14.08 40.92 8.13
N TYR A 691 -13.19 41.86 8.45
CA TYR A 691 -12.37 42.58 7.48
C TYR A 691 -10.89 42.49 7.90
N PHE A 692 -10.00 42.62 6.92
CA PHE A 692 -8.55 42.62 7.13
C PHE A 692 -7.95 43.94 6.69
N VAL A 693 -7.29 44.64 7.62
CA VAL A 693 -6.59 45.89 7.35
C VAL A 693 -5.12 45.57 7.13
N LYS A 694 -4.64 45.74 5.90
CA LYS A 694 -3.25 45.59 5.51
C LYS A 694 -2.59 46.96 5.42
N VAL A 695 -1.50 47.17 6.14
CA VAL A 695 -0.63 48.34 6.03
C VAL A 695 0.65 47.93 5.31
N GLN A 696 0.95 48.57 4.19
CA GLN A 696 2.11 48.27 3.35
C GLN A 696 2.99 49.51 3.20
N SER A 697 4.25 49.41 3.62
CA SER A 697 5.33 50.38 3.31
C SER A 697 6.37 49.72 2.38
N ALA A 698 7.44 50.44 2.03
CA ALA A 698 8.48 49.94 1.13
C ALA A 698 9.13 48.63 1.62
N ASP A 699 9.31 48.49 2.94
CA ASP A 699 10.11 47.40 3.53
C ASP A 699 9.27 46.40 4.34
N LYS A 700 7.99 46.71 4.60
CA LYS A 700 7.19 46.00 5.61
C LYS A 700 5.72 45.92 5.20
N VAL A 701 5.11 44.78 5.49
CA VAL A 701 3.66 44.54 5.33
C VAL A 701 3.12 44.00 6.65
N TYR A 702 2.05 44.62 7.14
CA TYR A 702 1.36 44.22 8.36
C TYR A 702 -0.12 44.02 8.06
N THR A 703 -0.76 43.04 8.69
CA THR A 703 -2.20 42.81 8.54
C THR A 703 -2.84 42.58 9.90
N GLU A 704 -3.93 43.28 10.18
CA GLU A 704 -4.72 43.11 11.40
C GLU A 704 -6.19 42.87 11.07
N LYS A 705 -6.85 42.03 11.88
CA LYS A 705 -8.26 41.70 11.72
C LYS A 705 -9.13 42.76 12.42
N VAL A 706 -10.15 43.28 11.74
CA VAL A 706 -11.20 44.11 12.35
C VAL A 706 -12.57 43.46 12.20
N VAL A 707 -13.36 43.49 13.27
CA VAL A 707 -14.71 42.92 13.30
C VAL A 707 -15.73 44.05 13.35
N VAL A 708 -16.58 44.16 12.32
CA VAL A 708 -17.67 45.14 12.22
C VAL A 708 -18.99 44.50 12.69
N GLN A 709 -19.65 45.09 13.69
CA GLN A 709 -20.84 44.55 14.37
C GLN A 709 -22.08 45.43 14.31
#